data_AF-A0A809RAS3-F1
#
_entry.id   AF-A0A809RAS3-F1
#
_cell.length_a   1.000
_cell.length_b   1.000
_cell.length_c   1.000
_cell.angle_alpha   90.00
_cell.angle_beta   90.00
_cell.angle_gamma   90.00
#
_symmetry.space_group_name_H-M   'P 1'
#
loop_
_entity.id
_entity.type
_entity.pdbx_description
1 polymer ?
#
loop_
_entity_poly.entity_id
_entity_poly.type
_entity_poly.pdbx_seq_one_letter_code
_entity_poly.pdbx_strand_id
1 'polypeptide(L)'
;MLSRSHYRALACAAVLATFAIGWSQENDRKITLNAGVTTIRNLMPLLQQASGVTFGVGTSTADEVVCVDVRDVSLSEVMNRLAEAVGAAWERDSAGYRLVYPSELVKKQDREYLAFRTERILEELQAQSIRLSLEPKLDSDLVRAEMLRRQESERAIREAIRNQQPPPFNAAQASGRSVLEPAHRALIRALRAMGGDMLAALAEGRREVYALTPTRVQKKLPTSIKNIIEQFIAENNEFAELYGESRESEAESDSVIVIGGQSPRRKITGPLSEVHLILERGIRESDIRARIRFFGGEGNAIAQAFQQLAIAEDLRVRTEPEGLSTTPIAVSDLAKEHAALLSTSTGASQRMAFVTTSQGQMATLTVSGDSDSGERLNLSDELKALLRQPATRDPLSFAVAELLAAMNPERKLQFVACLPDRVLFDLNQRAIQGTNLQDVYRILVRFHTMDVTISDGWLTVRPKYPSKDRFWRVDRKALQSLIASTVSNGHASLDALGTYATGAPQPASSRSIESAYLRGINRQAGQAFSQVIPNWNMLKLYHSLGTARIRALAQGAPLQLSSLTASQMALVTQMTYHEARGPAFERPRQQPRGGQGATEYVVRSVTAVALGPGMAFETVGGGLLDERTEFLPNGVPRDGILTLNWTEEPAVLAASSQDPEGGRFYSAGEFGMLSGMLGAGNSPISSMTPNYDRFKPSRVTQLVFTFRYSPNASLTRQLSDATTVPGAQFGTLGQMPAEFRRRVEQFQRMGGAALGVERRGPPPPPSS
;
A
#
# COMPACT_ATOMS: atom_id res chain seq x y z
N MET A 1 -37.24 -22.06 -24.16
CA MET A 1 -37.45 -21.56 -22.78
C MET A 1 -36.36 -20.56 -22.45
N LEU A 2 -36.70 -19.27 -22.51
CA LEU A 2 -35.81 -18.12 -22.35
C LEU A 2 -35.63 -17.81 -20.86
N SER A 3 -34.42 -17.94 -20.31
CA SER A 3 -34.16 -17.72 -18.87
C SER A 3 -33.36 -16.44 -18.59
N ARG A 4 -34.05 -15.46 -17.97
CA ARG A 4 -33.60 -14.51 -16.93
C ARG A 4 -32.37 -13.61 -17.12
N SER A 5 -31.55 -13.74 -18.17
CA SER A 5 -30.37 -12.87 -18.39
C SER A 5 -30.69 -11.51 -19.04
N HIS A 6 -31.82 -11.38 -19.75
CA HIS A 6 -32.15 -10.18 -20.53
C HIS A 6 -32.93 -9.10 -19.75
N TYR A 7 -33.43 -9.40 -18.55
CA TYR A 7 -34.23 -8.45 -17.75
C TYR A 7 -33.41 -7.59 -16.77
N ARG A 8 -32.10 -7.82 -16.62
CA ARG A 8 -31.24 -6.99 -15.75
C ARG A 8 -30.59 -5.80 -16.45
N ALA A 9 -30.44 -5.84 -17.78
CA ALA A 9 -29.93 -4.69 -18.55
C ALA A 9 -30.96 -3.55 -18.67
N LEU A 10 -32.26 -3.88 -18.67
CA LEU A 10 -33.35 -2.89 -18.77
C LEU A 10 -33.72 -2.21 -17.43
N ALA A 11 -33.32 -2.78 -16.29
CA ALA A 11 -33.60 -2.18 -14.98
C ALA A 11 -32.62 -1.06 -14.58
N CYS A 12 -31.48 -0.92 -15.29
CA CYS A 12 -30.53 0.17 -15.06
C CYS A 12 -30.97 1.51 -15.69
N ALA A 13 -31.85 1.49 -16.70
CA ALA A 13 -32.31 2.70 -17.40
C ALA A 13 -33.59 3.32 -16.78
N ALA A 14 -34.40 2.56 -16.04
CA ALA A 14 -35.77 2.95 -15.75
C ALA A 14 -36.01 3.85 -14.51
N VAL A 15 -34.99 4.16 -13.70
CA VAL A 15 -35.18 4.98 -12.47
C VAL A 15 -34.35 6.29 -12.47
N LEU A 16 -33.49 6.50 -13.46
CA LEU A 16 -32.93 7.85 -13.74
C LEU A 16 -33.91 8.72 -14.56
N ALA A 17 -34.98 8.14 -15.11
CA ALA A 17 -35.93 8.85 -15.97
C ALA A 17 -37.03 9.63 -15.21
N THR A 18 -37.25 9.40 -13.92
CA THR A 18 -38.42 9.97 -13.21
C THR A 18 -38.26 11.41 -12.69
N PHE A 19 -37.18 12.12 -13.05
CA PHE A 19 -37.09 13.58 -12.86
C PHE A 19 -37.01 14.38 -14.17
N ALA A 20 -37.12 13.74 -15.35
CA ALA A 20 -36.77 14.35 -16.63
C ALA A 20 -37.91 15.09 -17.37
N ILE A 21 -39.15 15.10 -16.89
CA ILE A 21 -40.30 15.50 -17.74
C ILE A 21 -40.55 17.03 -17.80
N GLY A 22 -39.76 17.85 -17.11
CA GLY A 22 -39.85 19.33 -17.19
C GLY A 22 -38.73 20.08 -17.95
N TRP A 23 -37.84 19.38 -18.69
CA TRP A 23 -36.48 19.89 -18.99
C TRP A 23 -36.20 20.30 -20.46
N SER A 24 -37.12 20.11 -21.41
CA SER A 24 -36.70 20.00 -22.82
C SER A 24 -36.52 21.31 -23.60
N GLN A 25 -37.29 22.38 -23.35
CA GLN A 25 -37.26 23.51 -24.30
C GLN A 25 -36.04 24.45 -24.21
N GLU A 26 -35.35 24.54 -23.06
CA GLU A 26 -34.22 25.47 -22.87
C GLU A 26 -32.86 24.85 -23.29
N ASN A 27 -32.77 23.52 -23.38
CA ASN A 27 -31.50 22.78 -23.51
C ASN A 27 -31.33 22.00 -24.83
N ASP A 28 -32.25 22.15 -25.79
CA ASP A 28 -32.18 21.45 -27.08
C ASP A 28 -31.18 22.09 -28.07
N ARG A 29 -30.60 23.25 -27.73
CA ARG A 29 -29.57 23.88 -28.56
C ARG A 29 -28.37 22.97 -28.75
N LYS A 30 -27.86 22.95 -29.97
CA LYS A 30 -26.72 22.11 -30.34
C LYS A 30 -25.40 22.81 -30.01
N ILE A 31 -24.45 22.05 -29.51
CA ILE A 31 -23.11 22.52 -29.17
C ILE A 31 -22.03 21.67 -29.85
N THR A 32 -20.89 22.30 -30.06
CA THR A 32 -19.65 21.64 -30.45
C THR A 32 -18.60 22.01 -29.42
N LEU A 33 -17.96 21.01 -28.81
CA LEU A 33 -17.00 21.19 -27.74
C LEU A 33 -15.94 20.10 -27.82
N ASN A 34 -14.67 20.49 -27.83
CA ASN A 34 -13.55 19.60 -27.59
C ASN A 34 -12.76 20.14 -26.41
N ALA A 35 -12.92 19.52 -25.25
CA ALA A 35 -12.24 19.92 -24.02
C ALA A 35 -10.95 19.13 -23.75
N GLY A 36 -10.69 18.06 -24.51
CA GLY A 36 -9.68 17.06 -24.17
C GLY A 36 -9.89 16.49 -22.76
N VAL A 37 -8.83 15.90 -22.18
CA VAL A 37 -8.86 15.43 -20.79
C VAL A 37 -8.66 16.61 -19.84
N THR A 38 -9.65 16.84 -18.97
CA THR A 38 -9.67 17.95 -18.01
C THR A 38 -10.51 17.59 -16.78
N THR A 39 -10.54 18.44 -15.75
CA THR A 39 -11.42 18.25 -14.59
C THR A 39 -12.80 18.85 -14.83
N ILE A 40 -13.83 18.39 -14.13
CA ILE A 40 -15.18 19.01 -14.15
C ILE A 40 -15.09 20.51 -13.87
N ARG A 41 -14.28 20.92 -12.89
CA ARG A 41 -14.02 22.32 -12.56
C ARG A 41 -13.59 23.14 -13.78
N ASN A 42 -12.71 22.59 -14.60
CA ASN A 42 -12.18 23.27 -15.78
C ASN A 42 -13.07 23.06 -17.02
N LEU A 43 -13.90 22.02 -17.05
CA LEU A 43 -14.89 21.78 -18.09
C LEU A 43 -16.07 22.76 -18.01
N MET A 44 -16.57 23.09 -16.81
CA MET A 44 -17.77 23.91 -16.66
C MET A 44 -17.68 25.27 -17.39
N PRO A 45 -16.56 26.04 -17.31
CA PRO A 45 -16.41 27.27 -18.09
C PRO A 45 -16.46 27.05 -19.61
N LEU A 46 -15.88 25.96 -20.10
CA LEU A 46 -15.89 25.62 -21.53
C LEU A 46 -17.30 25.25 -22.01
N LEU A 47 -18.04 24.51 -21.19
CA LEU A 47 -19.43 24.14 -21.48
C LEU A 47 -20.35 25.36 -21.43
N GLN A 48 -20.12 26.29 -20.49
CA GLN A 48 -20.81 27.57 -20.43
C GLN A 48 -20.52 28.42 -21.66
N GLN A 49 -19.26 28.50 -22.10
CA GLN A 49 -18.89 29.23 -23.32
C GLN A 49 -19.54 28.63 -24.57
N ALA A 50 -19.54 27.30 -24.70
CA ALA A 50 -20.07 26.62 -25.87
C ALA A 50 -21.60 26.66 -25.94
N SER A 51 -22.27 26.75 -24.79
CA SER A 51 -23.72 26.66 -24.73
C SER A 51 -24.40 27.99 -24.43
N GLY A 52 -23.87 28.80 -23.52
CA GLY A 52 -24.50 30.01 -22.98
C GLY A 52 -25.39 29.76 -21.74
N VAL A 53 -25.33 28.57 -21.12
CA VAL A 53 -25.98 28.28 -19.81
C VAL A 53 -24.93 28.35 -18.72
N THR A 54 -25.33 28.90 -17.58
CA THR A 54 -24.47 28.96 -16.40
C THR A 54 -24.34 27.58 -15.78
N PHE A 55 -23.10 27.16 -15.52
CA PHE A 55 -22.79 25.92 -14.83
C PHE A 55 -22.01 26.19 -13.55
N GLY A 56 -22.52 25.66 -12.44
CA GLY A 56 -21.83 25.64 -11.16
C GLY A 56 -20.93 24.42 -11.02
N VAL A 57 -19.89 24.53 -10.18
CA VAL A 57 -19.00 23.42 -9.85
C VAL A 57 -19.46 22.78 -8.53
N GLY A 58 -19.85 21.50 -8.57
CA GLY A 58 -20.14 20.73 -7.36
C GLY A 58 -18.87 20.47 -6.56
N THR A 59 -18.89 20.70 -5.24
CA THR A 59 -17.70 20.50 -4.40
C THR A 59 -17.18 19.06 -4.43
N SER A 60 -18.07 18.08 -4.53
CA SER A 60 -17.73 16.66 -4.56
C SER A 60 -17.35 16.12 -5.94
N THR A 61 -17.72 16.81 -7.02
CA THR A 61 -17.52 16.37 -8.42
C THR A 61 -16.44 17.18 -9.13
N ALA A 62 -16.01 18.31 -8.55
CA ALA A 62 -15.13 19.29 -9.18
C ALA A 62 -13.85 18.67 -9.77
N ASP A 63 -13.28 17.70 -9.08
CA ASP A 63 -11.98 17.12 -9.40
C ASP A 63 -12.10 15.78 -10.14
N GLU A 64 -13.30 15.42 -10.60
CA GLU A 64 -13.47 14.31 -11.53
C GLU A 64 -12.82 14.63 -12.87
N VAL A 65 -12.02 13.69 -13.36
CA VAL A 65 -11.32 13.84 -14.63
C VAL A 65 -12.17 13.25 -15.74
N VAL A 66 -12.46 14.07 -16.74
CA VAL A 66 -13.33 13.77 -17.86
C VAL A 66 -12.66 14.11 -19.18
N CYS A 67 -13.09 13.44 -20.25
CA CYS A 67 -12.78 13.84 -21.61
C CYS A 67 -14.10 14.06 -22.35
N VAL A 68 -14.24 15.19 -23.04
CA VAL A 68 -15.45 15.51 -23.82
C VAL A 68 -15.04 16.00 -25.20
N ASP A 69 -15.52 15.29 -26.23
CA ASP A 69 -15.42 15.70 -27.62
C ASP A 69 -16.76 15.43 -28.33
N VAL A 70 -17.53 16.49 -28.54
CA VAL A 70 -18.88 16.44 -29.11
C VAL A 70 -19.04 17.46 -30.24
N ARG A 71 -19.86 17.13 -31.24
CA ARG A 71 -20.14 17.97 -32.41
C ARG A 71 -21.60 17.92 -32.78
N ASP A 72 -22.20 19.10 -32.88
CA ASP A 72 -23.60 19.29 -33.26
C ASP A 72 -24.59 18.44 -32.44
N VAL A 73 -24.35 18.35 -31.12
CA VAL A 73 -25.18 17.56 -30.18
C VAL A 73 -25.97 18.51 -29.29
N SER A 74 -27.25 18.20 -29.03
CA SER A 74 -28.06 18.97 -28.05
C SER A 74 -27.38 19.01 -26.68
N LEU A 75 -27.41 20.16 -26.01
CA LEU A 75 -26.85 20.31 -24.66
C LEU A 75 -27.45 19.30 -23.68
N SER A 76 -28.75 19.04 -23.75
CA SER A 76 -29.44 18.01 -22.95
C SER A 76 -28.75 16.65 -23.02
N GLU A 77 -28.44 16.19 -24.23
CA GLU A 77 -27.77 14.90 -24.45
C GLU A 77 -26.33 14.91 -23.92
N VAL A 78 -25.57 15.99 -24.14
CA VAL A 78 -24.22 16.12 -23.58
C VAL A 78 -24.25 16.07 -22.05
N MET A 79 -25.19 16.77 -21.43
CA MET A 79 -25.41 16.76 -19.98
C MET A 79 -25.74 15.34 -19.48
N ASN A 80 -26.65 14.63 -20.15
CA ASN A 80 -27.02 13.26 -19.78
C ASN A 80 -25.84 12.30 -19.88
N ARG A 81 -25.09 12.32 -20.98
CA ARG A 81 -23.91 11.47 -21.21
C ARG A 81 -22.79 11.78 -20.22
N LEU A 82 -22.57 13.05 -19.89
CA LEU A 82 -21.59 13.45 -18.88
C LEU A 82 -21.98 12.96 -17.48
N ALA A 83 -23.25 13.12 -17.09
CA ALA A 83 -23.75 12.63 -15.80
C ALA A 83 -23.66 11.10 -15.70
N GLU A 84 -23.99 10.39 -16.78
CA GLU A 84 -23.87 8.93 -16.87
C GLU A 84 -22.41 8.46 -16.72
N ALA A 85 -21.49 9.09 -17.45
CA ALA A 85 -20.07 8.74 -17.42
C ALA A 85 -19.43 9.01 -16.06
N VAL A 86 -19.78 10.11 -15.40
CA VAL A 86 -19.27 10.44 -14.06
C VAL A 86 -19.97 9.63 -12.96
N GLY A 87 -21.18 9.11 -13.23
CA GLY A 87 -22.03 8.49 -12.21
C GLY A 87 -22.56 9.54 -11.23
N ALA A 88 -22.97 10.69 -11.74
CA ALA A 88 -23.47 11.86 -11.02
C ALA A 88 -24.87 12.26 -11.52
N ALA A 89 -25.44 13.32 -10.95
CA ALA A 89 -26.70 13.89 -11.41
C ALA A 89 -26.63 15.42 -11.46
N TRP A 90 -27.41 16.02 -12.35
CA TRP A 90 -27.56 17.47 -12.42
C TRP A 90 -28.61 17.95 -11.43
N GLU A 91 -28.25 18.93 -10.61
CA GLU A 91 -29.17 19.75 -9.84
C GLU A 91 -29.33 21.10 -10.51
N ARG A 92 -30.56 21.62 -10.55
CA ARG A 92 -30.83 23.01 -10.95
C ARG A 92 -30.95 23.86 -9.69
N ASP A 93 -30.20 24.94 -9.63
CA ASP A 93 -30.33 25.98 -8.62
C ASP A 93 -30.72 27.32 -9.25
N SER A 94 -30.80 28.38 -8.45
CA SER A 94 -31.14 29.72 -8.94
C SER A 94 -30.07 30.32 -9.87
N ALA A 95 -28.86 29.77 -9.89
CA ALA A 95 -27.73 30.26 -10.65
C ALA A 95 -27.47 29.45 -11.93
N GLY A 96 -27.99 28.22 -12.06
CA GLY A 96 -27.85 27.39 -13.25
C GLY A 96 -27.91 25.89 -12.94
N TYR A 97 -27.03 25.11 -13.56
CA TYR A 97 -26.92 23.66 -13.32
C TYR A 97 -25.63 23.30 -12.64
N ARG A 98 -25.68 22.34 -11.72
CA ARG A 98 -24.51 21.82 -11.01
C ARG A 98 -24.51 20.30 -11.00
N LEU A 99 -23.39 19.71 -11.39
CA LEU A 99 -23.20 18.26 -11.32
C LEU A 99 -22.84 17.87 -9.88
N VAL A 100 -23.58 16.95 -9.27
CA VAL A 100 -23.40 16.55 -7.87
C VAL A 100 -23.51 15.04 -7.69
N TYR A 101 -23.21 14.56 -6.48
CA TYR A 101 -23.51 13.20 -6.04
C TYR A 101 -24.67 13.19 -5.05
N PRO A 102 -25.93 12.99 -5.50
CA PRO A 102 -27.06 12.87 -4.57
C PRO A 102 -26.86 11.69 -3.62
N SER A 103 -27.25 11.85 -2.36
CA SER A 103 -27.04 10.83 -1.33
C SER A 103 -27.64 9.46 -1.68
N GLU A 104 -28.82 9.44 -2.30
CA GLU A 104 -29.48 8.20 -2.75
C GLU A 104 -28.75 7.51 -3.91
N LEU A 105 -28.13 8.30 -4.81
CA LEU A 105 -27.30 7.75 -5.88
C LEU A 105 -26.03 7.13 -5.31
N VAL A 106 -25.37 7.80 -4.36
CA VAL A 106 -24.18 7.27 -3.67
C VAL A 106 -24.52 5.96 -2.95
N LYS A 107 -25.59 5.92 -2.15
CA LYS A 107 -26.04 4.69 -1.47
C LYS A 107 -26.36 3.56 -2.44
N LYS A 108 -26.91 3.86 -3.62
CA LYS A 108 -27.16 2.86 -4.66
C LYS A 108 -25.84 2.29 -5.21
N GLN A 109 -24.91 3.16 -5.58
CA GLN A 109 -23.60 2.78 -6.10
C GLN A 109 -22.79 1.94 -5.09
N ASP A 110 -22.83 2.32 -3.81
CA ASP A 110 -22.16 1.58 -2.74
C ASP A 110 -22.77 0.18 -2.54
N ARG A 111 -24.10 0.06 -2.62
CA ARG A 111 -24.79 -1.25 -2.57
C ARG A 111 -24.45 -2.12 -3.77
N GLU A 112 -24.37 -1.55 -4.97
CA GLU A 112 -23.98 -2.27 -6.19
C GLU A 112 -22.54 -2.79 -6.09
N TYR A 113 -21.61 -1.97 -5.61
CA TYR A 113 -20.23 -2.38 -5.39
C TYR A 113 -20.11 -3.45 -4.29
N LEU A 114 -20.84 -3.31 -3.19
CA LEU A 114 -20.85 -4.30 -2.11
C LEU A 114 -21.44 -5.65 -2.57
N ALA A 115 -22.52 -5.61 -3.36
CA ALA A 115 -23.13 -6.82 -3.94
C ALA A 115 -22.16 -7.53 -4.89
N PHE A 116 -21.44 -6.78 -5.74
CA PHE A 116 -20.38 -7.34 -6.58
C PHE A 116 -19.28 -8.02 -5.76
N ARG A 117 -18.75 -7.34 -4.73
CA ARG A 117 -17.73 -7.92 -3.84
C ARG A 117 -18.22 -9.21 -3.20
N THR A 118 -19.46 -9.20 -2.72
CA THR A 118 -20.11 -10.37 -2.10
C THR A 118 -20.16 -11.54 -3.06
N GLU A 119 -20.61 -11.32 -4.30
CA GLU A 119 -20.65 -12.36 -5.35
C GLU A 119 -19.25 -12.94 -5.60
N ARG A 120 -18.23 -12.10 -5.78
CA ARG A 120 -16.85 -12.54 -6.01
C ARG A 120 -16.29 -13.36 -4.85
N ILE A 121 -16.54 -12.93 -3.61
CA ILE A 121 -16.09 -13.65 -2.41
C ILE A 121 -16.77 -15.01 -2.32
N LEU A 122 -18.07 -15.10 -2.59
CA LEU A 122 -18.79 -16.37 -2.56
C LEU A 122 -18.28 -17.34 -3.64
N GLU A 123 -17.97 -16.83 -4.83
CA GLU A 123 -17.35 -17.65 -5.89
C GLU A 123 -15.97 -18.18 -5.48
N GLU A 124 -15.11 -17.33 -4.92
CA GLU A 124 -13.78 -17.74 -4.44
C GLU A 124 -13.90 -18.77 -3.31
N LEU A 125 -14.77 -18.53 -2.33
CA LEU A 125 -15.01 -19.49 -1.24
C LEU A 125 -15.58 -20.82 -1.75
N GLN A 126 -16.41 -20.79 -2.79
CA GLN A 126 -16.92 -21.99 -3.43
C GLN A 126 -15.80 -22.74 -4.17
N ALA A 127 -14.92 -22.04 -4.90
CA ALA A 127 -13.76 -22.64 -5.56
C ALA A 127 -12.83 -23.31 -4.53
N GLN A 128 -12.54 -22.63 -3.42
CA GLN A 128 -11.77 -23.20 -2.32
C GLN A 128 -12.49 -24.40 -1.67
N SER A 129 -13.82 -24.34 -1.52
CA SER A 129 -14.60 -25.46 -1.00
C SER A 129 -14.57 -26.67 -1.93
N ILE A 130 -14.63 -26.46 -3.25
CA ILE A 130 -14.53 -27.54 -4.23
C ILE A 130 -13.16 -28.20 -4.12
N ARG A 131 -12.08 -27.41 -4.07
CA ARG A 131 -10.72 -27.93 -3.82
C ARG A 131 -10.65 -28.79 -2.56
N LEU A 132 -11.24 -28.33 -1.46
CA LEU A 132 -11.31 -29.11 -0.22
C LEU A 132 -12.14 -30.39 -0.33
N SER A 133 -13.21 -30.38 -1.14
CA SER A 133 -14.08 -31.55 -1.33
C SER A 133 -13.52 -32.59 -2.30
N LEU A 134 -12.66 -32.17 -3.22
CA LEU A 134 -11.95 -33.05 -4.16
C LEU A 134 -10.78 -33.79 -3.51
N GLU A 135 -10.38 -33.38 -2.31
CA GLU A 135 -9.42 -34.08 -1.45
C GLU A 135 -10.09 -34.57 -0.15
N PRO A 136 -11.14 -35.42 -0.24
CA PRO A 136 -12.07 -35.65 0.86
C PRO A 136 -11.54 -36.56 1.98
N LYS A 137 -10.39 -37.22 1.80
CA LYS A 137 -9.77 -38.04 2.85
C LYS A 137 -8.31 -37.64 3.03
N LEU A 138 -7.88 -37.58 4.29
CA LEU A 138 -6.47 -37.65 4.66
C LEU A 138 -5.96 -39.03 4.21
N ASP A 139 -5.72 -39.17 2.91
CA ASP A 139 -5.12 -40.36 2.33
C ASP A 139 -3.68 -40.46 2.86
N SER A 140 -3.35 -41.59 3.47
CA SER A 140 -2.03 -41.82 4.06
C SER A 140 -0.88 -41.56 3.07
N ASP A 141 -1.09 -41.83 1.79
CA ASP A 141 -0.08 -41.63 0.75
C ASP A 141 0.06 -40.15 0.37
N LEU A 142 -1.05 -39.41 0.25
CA LEU A 142 -1.02 -37.96 0.00
C LEU A 142 -0.42 -37.19 1.18
N VAL A 143 -0.79 -37.59 2.39
CA VAL A 143 -0.29 -37.04 3.65
C VAL A 143 1.22 -37.30 3.76
N ARG A 144 1.69 -38.51 3.43
CA ARG A 144 3.13 -38.84 3.38
C ARG A 144 3.89 -38.09 2.27
N ALA A 145 3.31 -37.95 1.07
CA ALA A 145 3.93 -37.22 -0.03
C ALA A 145 4.10 -35.72 0.32
N GLU A 146 3.08 -35.11 0.92
CA GLU A 146 3.15 -33.73 1.40
C GLU A 146 4.16 -33.55 2.54
N MET A 147 4.30 -34.54 3.43
CA MET A 147 5.36 -34.54 4.46
C MET A 147 6.75 -34.51 3.85
N LEU A 148 7.03 -35.38 2.87
CA LEU A 148 8.34 -35.43 2.21
C LEU A 148 8.64 -34.09 1.52
N ARG A 149 7.68 -33.57 0.76
CA ARG A 149 7.80 -32.26 0.09
C ARG A 149 8.08 -31.12 1.08
N ARG A 150 7.48 -31.17 2.28
CA ARG A 150 7.73 -30.20 3.35
C ARG A 150 9.09 -30.38 4.02
N GLN A 151 9.50 -31.60 4.34
CA GLN A 151 10.83 -31.86 4.88
C GLN A 151 11.92 -31.38 3.91
N GLU A 152 11.75 -31.59 2.61
CA GLU A 152 12.61 -31.04 1.57
C GLU A 152 12.61 -29.51 1.57
N SER A 153 11.42 -28.89 1.65
CA SER A 153 11.30 -27.43 1.72
C SER A 153 11.96 -26.84 2.97
N GLU A 154 11.75 -27.45 4.15
CA GLU A 154 12.37 -27.05 5.41
C GLU A 154 13.90 -27.23 5.36
N ARG A 155 14.39 -28.35 4.81
CA ARG A 155 15.82 -28.58 4.61
C ARG A 155 16.42 -27.52 3.69
N ALA A 156 15.78 -27.20 2.57
CA ALA A 156 16.23 -26.15 1.66
C ALA A 156 16.26 -24.77 2.33
N ILE A 157 15.28 -24.46 3.17
CA ILE A 157 15.27 -23.21 3.95
C ILE A 157 16.41 -23.21 4.97
N ARG A 158 16.63 -24.29 5.72
CA ARG A 158 17.72 -24.39 6.70
C ARG A 158 19.09 -24.28 6.04
N GLU A 159 19.27 -24.92 4.89
CA GLU A 159 20.51 -24.84 4.12
C GLU A 159 20.76 -23.41 3.62
N ALA A 160 19.73 -22.74 3.10
CA ALA A 160 19.84 -21.33 2.72
C ALA A 160 20.22 -20.45 3.92
N ILE A 161 19.57 -20.62 5.08
CA ILE A 161 19.90 -19.89 6.31
C ILE A 161 21.36 -20.14 6.73
N ARG A 162 21.79 -21.40 6.75
CA ARG A 162 23.17 -21.80 7.10
C ARG A 162 24.19 -21.15 6.16
N ASN A 163 23.86 -21.08 4.87
CA ASN A 163 24.70 -20.49 3.83
C ASN A 163 24.54 -18.97 3.71
N GLN A 164 23.81 -18.31 4.63
CA GLN A 164 23.51 -16.87 4.59
C GLN A 164 22.84 -16.42 3.28
N GLN A 165 22.12 -17.33 2.62
CA GLN A 165 21.35 -17.08 1.42
C GLN A 165 19.87 -16.82 1.76
N PRO A 166 19.17 -16.00 0.97
CA PRO A 166 17.73 -15.84 1.12
C PRO A 166 17.04 -17.19 0.87
N PRO A 167 16.10 -17.61 1.73
CA PRO A 167 15.40 -18.87 1.53
C PRO A 167 14.60 -18.86 0.22
N PRO A 168 14.57 -19.98 -0.53
CA PRO A 168 13.85 -20.05 -1.79
C PRO A 168 12.36 -19.77 -1.59
N PHE A 169 11.86 -18.68 -2.19
CA PHE A 169 10.50 -18.18 -2.00
C PHE A 169 9.42 -19.24 -2.30
N ASN A 170 9.67 -20.06 -3.34
CA ASN A 170 8.77 -21.14 -3.74
C ASN A 170 8.69 -22.25 -2.68
N ALA A 171 9.79 -22.58 -2.00
CA ALA A 171 9.81 -23.58 -0.93
C ALA A 171 9.03 -23.09 0.30
N ALA A 172 9.18 -21.82 0.66
CA ALA A 172 8.46 -21.21 1.76
C ALA A 172 6.94 -21.13 1.47
N GLN A 173 6.52 -20.69 0.28
CA GLN A 173 5.09 -20.67 -0.11
C GLN A 173 4.47 -22.07 -0.20
N ALA A 174 5.19 -23.03 -0.77
CA ALA A 174 4.67 -24.37 -0.96
C ALA A 174 4.43 -25.04 0.40
N SER A 175 5.26 -24.76 1.42
CA SER A 175 5.16 -25.36 2.75
C SER A 175 3.90 -25.06 3.56
N GLY A 176 3.03 -24.09 3.21
CA GLY A 176 1.84 -23.78 4.03
C GLY A 176 0.52 -23.59 3.29
N ARG A 177 0.47 -23.80 1.97
CA ARG A 177 -0.78 -23.76 1.19
C ARG A 177 -1.42 -25.13 0.96
N SER A 178 -0.95 -26.16 1.65
CA SER A 178 -1.52 -27.49 1.50
C SER A 178 -2.93 -27.53 2.06
N VAL A 179 -3.89 -27.85 1.19
CA VAL A 179 -5.28 -28.11 1.53
C VAL A 179 -5.45 -29.35 2.43
N LEU A 180 -4.39 -30.14 2.62
CA LEU A 180 -4.32 -31.25 3.58
C LEU A 180 -4.13 -30.78 5.02
N GLU A 181 -3.67 -29.54 5.26
CA GLU A 181 -3.43 -29.03 6.63
C GLU A 181 -4.73 -28.81 7.41
N PRO A 182 -4.93 -29.48 8.56
CA PRO A 182 -6.12 -29.31 9.39
C PRO A 182 -6.45 -27.83 9.69
N ALA A 183 -5.45 -27.02 10.05
CA ALA A 183 -5.65 -25.60 10.33
C ALA A 183 -6.11 -24.80 9.11
N HIS A 184 -5.61 -25.14 7.91
CA HIS A 184 -6.03 -24.50 6.66
C HIS A 184 -7.46 -24.89 6.28
N ARG A 185 -7.82 -26.16 6.42
CA ARG A 185 -9.21 -26.64 6.21
C ARG A 185 -10.18 -25.92 7.17
N ALA A 186 -9.78 -25.77 8.43
CA ALA A 186 -10.54 -25.03 9.43
C ALA A 186 -10.71 -23.55 9.06
N LEU A 187 -9.65 -22.89 8.55
CA LEU A 187 -9.72 -21.50 8.06
C LEU A 187 -10.77 -21.33 6.97
N ILE A 188 -10.76 -22.17 5.93
CA ILE A 188 -11.72 -22.05 4.83
C ILE A 188 -13.15 -22.31 5.32
N ARG A 189 -13.37 -23.30 6.21
CA ARG A 189 -14.68 -23.52 6.83
C ARG A 189 -15.13 -22.31 7.65
N ALA A 190 -14.22 -21.69 8.42
CA ALA A 190 -14.51 -20.49 9.18
C ALA A 190 -14.90 -19.32 8.27
N LEU A 191 -14.16 -19.10 7.18
CA LEU A 191 -14.47 -18.06 6.19
C LEU A 191 -15.85 -18.28 5.52
N ARG A 192 -16.21 -19.53 5.21
CA ARG A 192 -17.56 -19.87 4.73
C ARG A 192 -18.63 -19.59 5.77
N ALA A 193 -18.37 -19.92 7.03
CA ALA A 193 -19.29 -19.66 8.14
C ALA A 193 -19.53 -18.16 8.41
N MET A 194 -18.54 -17.31 8.12
CA MET A 194 -18.69 -15.85 8.20
C MET A 194 -19.66 -15.31 7.14
N GLY A 195 -19.70 -15.93 5.96
CA GLY A 195 -20.55 -15.53 4.84
C GLY A 195 -19.96 -14.39 3.98
N GLY A 196 -20.49 -14.26 2.76
CA GLY A 196 -20.00 -13.28 1.79
C GLY A 196 -20.19 -11.84 2.23
N ASP A 197 -21.35 -11.50 2.80
CA ASP A 197 -21.70 -10.12 3.18
C ASP A 197 -20.74 -9.54 4.23
N MET A 198 -20.44 -10.33 5.28
CA MET A 198 -19.55 -9.91 6.37
C MET A 198 -18.12 -9.69 5.87
N LEU A 199 -17.63 -10.57 5.00
CA LEU A 199 -16.32 -10.43 4.39
C LEU A 199 -16.27 -9.24 3.41
N ALA A 200 -17.31 -9.07 2.59
CA ALA A 200 -17.40 -7.98 1.62
C ALA A 200 -17.42 -6.60 2.29
N ALA A 201 -18.04 -6.50 3.47
CA ALA A 201 -18.17 -5.28 4.26
C ALA A 201 -16.86 -4.83 4.95
N LEU A 202 -15.80 -5.64 4.91
CA LEU A 202 -14.50 -5.22 5.44
C LEU A 202 -13.95 -4.03 4.63
N ALA A 203 -13.89 -2.86 5.28
CA ALA A 203 -13.43 -1.63 4.66
C ALA A 203 -11.90 -1.64 4.39
N GLU A 204 -11.45 -0.78 3.49
CA GLU A 204 -10.04 -0.67 3.09
C GLU A 204 -9.18 -0.16 4.25
N GLY A 205 -7.95 -0.69 4.36
CA GLY A 205 -7.03 -0.35 5.45
C GLY A 205 -7.53 -0.78 6.84
N ARG A 206 -8.45 -1.75 6.91
CA ARG A 206 -8.99 -2.28 8.18
C ARG A 206 -8.44 -3.66 8.47
N ARG A 207 -8.22 -3.88 9.76
CA ARG A 207 -8.02 -5.18 10.37
C ARG A 207 -9.03 -5.39 11.48
N GLU A 208 -9.68 -6.54 11.47
CA GLU A 208 -10.66 -6.97 12.45
C GLU A 208 -10.27 -8.32 13.02
N VAL A 209 -10.49 -8.50 14.31
CA VAL A 209 -10.22 -9.77 15.02
C VAL A 209 -11.55 -10.30 15.51
N TYR A 210 -11.85 -11.53 15.10
CA TYR A 210 -12.98 -12.31 15.60
C TYR A 210 -12.45 -13.36 16.56
N ALA A 211 -13.07 -13.51 17.72
CA ALA A 211 -12.62 -14.41 18.77
C ALA A 211 -13.76 -15.28 19.31
N LEU A 212 -13.40 -16.40 19.95
CA LEU A 212 -14.34 -17.29 20.63
C LEU A 212 -14.87 -16.62 21.89
N THR A 213 -13.98 -16.00 22.67
CA THR A 213 -14.31 -15.21 23.86
C THR A 213 -13.87 -13.75 23.65
N PRO A 214 -14.65 -12.94 22.91
CA PRO A 214 -14.16 -11.64 22.43
C PRO A 214 -13.95 -10.62 23.55
N THR A 215 -12.85 -9.89 23.45
CA THR A 215 -12.63 -8.63 24.18
C THR A 215 -13.52 -7.51 23.62
N ARG A 216 -13.51 -6.31 24.22
CA ARG A 216 -14.36 -5.19 23.76
C ARG A 216 -14.00 -4.67 22.37
N VAL A 217 -12.78 -4.94 21.90
CA VAL A 217 -12.28 -4.51 20.59
C VAL A 217 -12.30 -5.63 19.55
N GLN A 218 -12.70 -6.83 19.94
CA GLN A 218 -12.88 -7.98 19.07
C GLN A 218 -14.36 -8.18 18.74
N LYS A 219 -14.61 -8.90 17.66
CA LYS A 219 -15.95 -9.35 17.28
C LYS A 219 -16.13 -10.81 17.67
N LYS A 220 -17.38 -11.22 17.90
CA LYS A 220 -17.69 -12.61 18.23
C LYS A 220 -17.63 -13.49 16.98
N LEU A 221 -17.00 -14.65 17.07
CA LEU A 221 -17.08 -15.67 16.01
C LEU A 221 -18.51 -16.20 15.83
N PRO A 222 -18.91 -16.59 14.61
CA PRO A 222 -20.21 -17.22 14.36
C PRO A 222 -20.42 -18.49 15.20
N THR A 223 -21.67 -18.80 15.56
CA THR A 223 -21.99 -19.96 16.41
C THR A 223 -21.54 -21.30 15.79
N SER A 224 -21.48 -21.39 14.46
CA SER A 224 -21.00 -22.55 13.71
C SER A 224 -19.51 -22.86 13.91
N ILE A 225 -18.74 -21.95 14.52
CA ILE A 225 -17.31 -22.16 14.77
C ILE A 225 -17.03 -23.35 15.70
N LYS A 226 -17.96 -23.69 16.61
CA LYS A 226 -17.80 -24.83 17.52
C LYS A 226 -17.60 -26.14 16.77
N ASN A 227 -18.46 -26.41 15.79
CA ASN A 227 -18.36 -27.61 14.95
C ASN A 227 -17.06 -27.61 14.12
N ILE A 228 -16.59 -26.42 13.70
CA ILE A 228 -15.33 -26.27 12.94
C ILE A 228 -14.13 -26.58 13.83
N ILE A 229 -14.16 -26.17 15.10
CA ILE A 229 -13.12 -26.48 16.09
C ILE A 229 -13.09 -27.98 16.38
N GLU A 230 -14.23 -28.61 16.63
CA GLU A 230 -14.33 -30.05 16.87
C GLU A 230 -13.78 -30.85 15.67
N GLN A 231 -14.17 -30.44 14.46
CA GLN A 231 -13.68 -31.05 13.23
C GLN A 231 -12.17 -30.83 13.05
N PHE A 232 -11.65 -29.65 13.36
CA PHE A 232 -10.21 -29.37 13.33
C PHE A 232 -9.44 -30.30 14.27
N ILE A 233 -9.91 -30.48 15.51
CA ILE A 233 -9.24 -31.35 16.50
C ILE A 233 -9.23 -32.81 16.01
N ALA A 234 -10.36 -33.30 15.51
CA ALA A 234 -10.46 -34.65 14.97
C ALA A 234 -9.51 -34.87 13.78
N GLU A 235 -9.52 -33.96 12.82
CA GLU A 235 -8.65 -34.01 11.63
C GLU A 235 -7.17 -33.87 11.99
N ASN A 236 -6.84 -33.03 12.98
CA ASN A 236 -5.47 -32.91 13.47
C ASN A 236 -5.00 -34.20 14.15
N ASN A 237 -5.86 -34.85 14.92
CA ASN A 237 -5.50 -36.09 15.61
C ASN A 237 -5.26 -37.24 14.61
N GLU A 238 -6.07 -37.33 13.55
CA GLU A 238 -5.84 -38.24 12.43
C GLU A 238 -4.54 -37.88 11.66
N PHE A 239 -4.34 -36.60 11.36
CA PHE A 239 -3.12 -36.11 10.71
C PHE A 239 -1.86 -36.43 11.52
N ALA A 240 -1.90 -36.26 12.84
CA ALA A 240 -0.78 -36.57 13.74
C ALA A 240 -0.50 -38.08 13.83
N GLU A 241 -1.53 -38.93 13.78
CA GLU A 241 -1.36 -40.39 13.71
C GLU A 241 -0.65 -40.83 12.42
N LEU A 242 -1.05 -40.25 11.28
CA LEU A 242 -0.43 -40.52 9.98
C LEU A 242 1.00 -39.99 9.88
N TYR A 243 1.32 -38.91 10.61
CA TYR A 243 2.66 -38.33 10.67
C TYR A 243 3.68 -39.24 11.36
N GLY A 244 3.24 -40.06 12.32
CA GLY A 244 4.09 -40.86 13.19
C GLY A 244 4.91 -39.99 14.16
N GLU A 245 5.11 -40.45 15.40
CA GLU A 245 5.91 -39.74 16.41
C GLU A 245 7.40 -39.72 16.05
N SER A 246 7.79 -38.92 15.06
CA SER A 246 9.20 -38.62 14.79
C SER A 246 9.67 -37.57 15.81
N ARG A 247 10.17 -38.04 16.96
CA ARG A 247 10.71 -37.22 18.06
C ARG A 247 11.90 -36.34 17.68
N GLU A 248 12.57 -36.58 16.56
CA GLU A 248 13.87 -35.97 16.25
C GLU A 248 13.82 -34.55 15.63
N SER A 249 12.65 -33.96 15.38
CA SER A 249 12.57 -32.69 14.63
C SER A 249 12.12 -31.46 15.44
N GLU A 250 11.57 -31.58 16.64
CA GLU A 250 10.88 -30.44 17.29
C GLU A 250 11.86 -29.39 17.85
N ALA A 251 12.94 -29.79 18.52
CA ALA A 251 13.86 -28.83 19.16
C ALA A 251 14.63 -27.93 18.17
N GLU A 252 14.77 -28.34 16.90
CA GLU A 252 15.41 -27.54 15.84
C GLU A 252 14.41 -26.86 14.90
N SER A 253 13.13 -27.25 14.91
CA SER A 253 12.08 -26.74 14.01
C SER A 253 11.56 -25.35 14.38
N ASP A 254 11.75 -24.89 15.61
CA ASP A 254 11.30 -23.56 16.08
C ASP A 254 11.98 -22.38 15.35
N SER A 255 13.01 -22.66 14.54
CA SER A 255 13.79 -21.66 13.80
C SER A 255 13.36 -21.47 12.33
N VAL A 256 12.44 -22.28 11.79
CA VAL A 256 12.08 -22.24 10.36
C VAL A 256 10.79 -21.44 10.14
N ILE A 257 10.89 -20.36 9.37
CA ILE A 257 9.73 -19.54 8.94
C ILE A 257 8.90 -20.36 7.94
N VAL A 258 7.75 -20.89 8.36
CA VAL A 258 6.80 -21.60 7.49
C VAL A 258 5.67 -20.66 7.06
N ILE A 259 5.47 -20.53 5.75
CA ILE A 259 4.49 -19.59 5.16
C ILE A 259 3.24 -20.34 4.73
N GLY A 260 2.10 -20.06 5.39
CA GLY A 260 0.75 -20.42 4.94
C GLY A 260 -0.10 -21.20 5.94
N GLY A 261 0.50 -22.04 6.79
CA GLY A 261 -0.22 -22.71 7.86
C GLY A 261 0.55 -23.88 8.46
N GLN A 262 0.35 -24.08 9.76
CA GLN A 262 0.94 -25.15 10.55
C GLN A 262 -0.10 -25.70 11.52
N SER A 263 -0.24 -27.02 11.51
CA SER A 263 -1.00 -27.77 12.51
C SER A 263 -0.02 -28.59 13.36
N PRO A 264 -0.32 -28.82 14.65
CA PRO A 264 0.59 -29.55 15.52
C PRO A 264 0.71 -31.01 15.07
N ARG A 265 1.94 -31.52 15.02
CA ARG A 265 2.27 -32.91 14.61
C ARG A 265 1.95 -33.95 15.70
N ARG A 266 1.30 -33.52 16.77
CA ARG A 266 0.87 -34.35 17.90
C ARG A 266 -0.63 -34.22 18.10
N LYS A 267 -1.21 -35.20 18.77
CA LYS A 267 -2.63 -35.14 19.15
C LYS A 267 -2.90 -33.94 20.05
N ILE A 268 -4.02 -33.28 19.82
CA ILE A 268 -4.59 -32.26 20.67
C ILE A 268 -5.52 -32.98 21.66
N THR A 269 -5.09 -33.04 22.93
CA THR A 269 -5.81 -33.77 24.00
C THR A 269 -6.44 -32.84 25.04
N GLY A 270 -5.97 -31.59 25.15
CA GLY A 270 -6.53 -30.57 26.05
C GLY A 270 -7.53 -29.64 25.35
N PRO A 271 -8.37 -28.92 26.12
CA PRO A 271 -9.27 -27.93 25.54
C PRO A 271 -8.48 -26.77 24.92
N LEU A 272 -9.07 -26.15 23.88
CA LEU A 272 -8.61 -24.85 23.40
C LEU A 272 -9.00 -23.77 24.40
N SER A 273 -8.08 -22.83 24.66
CA SER A 273 -8.38 -21.65 25.46
C SER A 273 -9.06 -20.55 24.64
N GLU A 274 -8.63 -20.38 23.39
CA GLU A 274 -9.07 -19.29 22.52
C GLU A 274 -8.86 -19.64 21.03
N VAL A 275 -9.63 -18.99 20.15
CA VAL A 275 -9.48 -19.08 18.69
C VAL A 275 -9.64 -17.69 18.09
N HIS A 276 -8.66 -17.23 17.33
CA HIS A 276 -8.73 -15.95 16.62
C HIS A 276 -8.87 -16.16 15.12
N LEU A 277 -9.83 -15.48 14.50
CA LEU A 277 -9.89 -15.24 13.06
C LEU A 277 -9.62 -13.75 12.80
N ILE A 278 -8.47 -13.46 12.21
CA ILE A 278 -8.01 -12.11 11.90
C ILE A 278 -8.25 -11.88 10.41
N LEU A 279 -9.04 -10.85 10.09
CA LEU A 279 -9.31 -10.43 8.73
C LEU A 279 -8.67 -9.06 8.49
N GLU A 280 -7.96 -8.92 7.38
CA GLU A 280 -7.29 -7.69 7.00
C GLU A 280 -7.52 -7.40 5.52
N ARG A 281 -7.79 -6.13 5.22
CA ARG A 281 -7.86 -5.62 3.85
C ARG A 281 -6.89 -4.45 3.72
N GLY A 282 -5.93 -4.57 2.81
CA GLY A 282 -4.96 -3.51 2.55
C GLY A 282 -5.60 -2.27 1.92
N ILE A 283 -4.77 -1.25 1.75
CA ILE A 283 -5.13 0.02 1.13
C ILE A 283 -5.13 -0.17 -0.38
N ARG A 284 -6.21 0.24 -1.08
CA ARG A 284 -6.47 -0.05 -2.51
C ARG A 284 -6.51 -1.53 -2.89
N GLU A 285 -6.55 -2.44 -1.92
CA GLU A 285 -6.67 -3.88 -2.19
C GLU A 285 -8.14 -4.28 -2.28
N SER A 286 -8.46 -5.09 -3.29
CA SER A 286 -9.75 -5.78 -3.35
C SER A 286 -9.77 -6.96 -2.39
N ASP A 287 -8.63 -7.67 -2.32
CA ASP A 287 -8.39 -8.92 -1.60
C ASP A 287 -8.55 -8.81 -0.09
N ILE A 288 -8.83 -9.96 0.52
CA ILE A 288 -8.90 -10.11 1.97
C ILE A 288 -7.83 -11.10 2.41
N ARG A 289 -6.97 -10.67 3.33
CA ARG A 289 -6.02 -11.53 4.02
C ARG A 289 -6.66 -12.05 5.29
N ALA A 290 -6.79 -13.36 5.39
CA ALA A 290 -7.38 -14.04 6.53
C ALA A 290 -6.34 -14.91 7.24
N ARG A 291 -6.38 -14.90 8.57
CA ARG A 291 -5.54 -15.76 9.40
C ARG A 291 -6.37 -16.35 10.53
N ILE A 292 -6.29 -17.66 10.75
CA ILE A 292 -6.84 -18.31 11.94
C ILE A 292 -5.71 -18.76 12.86
N ARG A 293 -5.89 -18.63 14.17
CA ARG A 293 -4.97 -19.10 15.21
C ARG A 293 -5.75 -19.84 16.29
N PHE A 294 -5.22 -20.98 16.71
CA PHE A 294 -5.79 -21.81 17.78
C PHE A 294 -4.82 -21.82 18.97
N PHE A 295 -5.35 -21.58 20.17
CA PHE A 295 -4.55 -21.49 21.39
C PHE A 295 -4.88 -22.65 22.33
N GLY A 296 -3.85 -23.33 22.85
CA GLY A 296 -4.01 -24.38 23.85
C GLY A 296 -4.28 -23.81 25.25
N GLY A 297 -4.51 -24.67 26.25
CA GLY A 297 -4.84 -24.26 27.63
C GLY A 297 -3.83 -23.30 28.30
N GLU A 298 -2.57 -23.30 27.86
CA GLU A 298 -1.52 -22.40 28.36
C GLU A 298 -1.45 -21.04 27.61
N GLY A 299 -2.32 -20.80 26.63
CA GLY A 299 -2.34 -19.56 25.84
C GLY A 299 -1.28 -19.48 24.74
N ASN A 300 -0.55 -20.57 24.48
CA ASN A 300 0.37 -20.69 23.35
C ASN A 300 -0.38 -21.07 22.08
N ALA A 301 -0.03 -20.46 20.94
CA ALA A 301 -0.61 -20.85 19.66
C ALA A 301 -0.14 -22.28 19.32
N ILE A 302 -1.08 -23.21 19.20
CA ILE A 302 -0.79 -24.60 18.85
C ILE A 302 -0.94 -24.86 17.35
N ALA A 303 -1.74 -24.04 16.66
CA ALA A 303 -1.97 -24.14 15.22
C ALA A 303 -2.29 -22.77 14.61
N GLN A 304 -1.98 -22.58 13.33
CA GLN A 304 -2.40 -21.40 12.58
C GLN A 304 -2.50 -21.67 11.08
N ALA A 305 -3.30 -20.87 10.37
CA ALA A 305 -3.31 -20.86 8.91
C ALA A 305 -3.57 -19.47 8.35
N PHE A 306 -3.17 -19.26 7.11
CA PHE A 306 -3.28 -18.02 6.36
C PHE A 306 -3.86 -18.30 4.97
N GLN A 307 -4.79 -17.45 4.54
CA GLN A 307 -5.37 -17.47 3.20
C GLN A 307 -5.51 -16.04 2.69
N GLN A 308 -5.13 -15.81 1.44
CA GLN A 308 -5.51 -14.60 0.71
C GLN A 308 -6.69 -14.95 -0.18
N LEU A 309 -7.84 -14.31 0.05
CA LEU A 309 -8.99 -14.39 -0.83
C LEU A 309 -8.77 -13.41 -1.98
N ALA A 310 -8.40 -13.95 -3.14
CA ALA A 310 -8.20 -13.16 -4.35
C ALA A 310 -9.58 -12.74 -4.88
N ILE A 311 -9.91 -11.48 -4.69
CA ILE A 311 -11.17 -10.91 -5.19
C ILE A 311 -10.84 -10.33 -6.55
N ALA A 312 -10.79 -11.21 -7.56
CA ALA A 312 -10.55 -10.80 -8.92
C ALA A 312 -11.57 -9.72 -9.32
N GLU A 313 -11.05 -8.55 -9.74
CA GLU A 313 -11.84 -7.59 -10.50
C GLU A 313 -12.38 -8.31 -11.75
N ASP A 314 -13.58 -7.95 -12.21
CA ASP A 314 -14.40 -8.74 -13.14
C ASP A 314 -13.66 -9.08 -14.45
N LEU A 315 -12.91 -10.20 -14.45
CA LEU A 315 -12.20 -10.75 -15.60
C LEU A 315 -13.10 -11.64 -16.47
N ARG A 316 -14.41 -11.74 -16.17
CA ARG A 316 -15.33 -12.47 -17.05
C ARG A 316 -15.16 -11.90 -18.45
N VAL A 317 -14.78 -12.79 -19.38
CA VAL A 317 -14.39 -12.48 -20.76
C VAL A 317 -15.43 -11.57 -21.38
N ARG A 318 -15.20 -10.25 -21.33
CA ARG A 318 -15.87 -9.33 -22.24
C ARG A 318 -15.27 -9.62 -23.60
N THR A 319 -16.12 -10.04 -24.53
CA THR A 319 -15.72 -10.24 -25.91
C THR A 319 -15.07 -8.94 -26.38
N GLU A 320 -13.77 -9.01 -26.70
CA GLU A 320 -13.08 -7.85 -27.24
C GLU A 320 -13.82 -7.44 -28.51
N PRO A 321 -14.10 -6.14 -28.71
CA PRO A 321 -14.73 -5.68 -29.94
C PRO A 321 -13.89 -6.17 -31.13
N GLU A 322 -14.54 -6.85 -32.07
CA GLU A 322 -13.87 -7.29 -33.30
C GLU A 322 -13.41 -6.05 -34.10
N GLY A 323 -12.22 -6.13 -34.69
CA GLY A 323 -11.69 -5.07 -35.56
C GLY A 323 -10.95 -3.92 -34.86
N LEU A 324 -10.61 -4.02 -33.57
CA LEU A 324 -9.69 -3.06 -32.94
C LEU A 324 -8.31 -3.12 -33.59
N SER A 325 -7.77 -1.97 -33.96
CA SER A 325 -6.46 -1.87 -34.62
C SER A 325 -5.32 -2.36 -33.71
N THR A 326 -4.45 -3.20 -34.27
CA THR A 326 -3.18 -3.64 -33.67
C THR A 326 -2.00 -2.75 -34.05
N THR A 327 -2.22 -1.73 -34.90
CA THR A 327 -1.20 -0.77 -35.28
C THR A 327 -0.76 0.05 -34.06
N PRO A 328 0.56 0.25 -33.87
CA PRO A 328 1.07 1.08 -32.78
C PRO A 328 0.51 2.50 -32.82
N ILE A 329 0.06 3.00 -31.67
CA ILE A 329 -0.39 4.37 -31.49
C ILE A 329 0.84 5.25 -31.26
N ALA A 330 1.02 6.27 -32.09
CA ALA A 330 2.05 7.27 -31.86
C ALA A 330 1.62 8.22 -30.73
N VAL A 331 2.51 8.43 -29.77
CA VAL A 331 2.36 9.43 -28.71
C VAL A 331 3.45 10.49 -28.82
N SER A 332 3.16 11.71 -28.36
CA SER A 332 4.07 12.85 -28.39
C SER A 332 5.30 12.62 -27.51
N ASP A 333 6.40 13.32 -27.79
CA ASP A 333 7.62 13.18 -27.00
C ASP A 333 7.43 13.68 -25.56
N LEU A 334 6.64 14.74 -25.37
CA LEU A 334 6.26 15.22 -24.04
C LEU A 334 5.44 14.17 -23.27
N ALA A 335 4.54 13.43 -23.95
CA ALA A 335 3.80 12.34 -23.35
C ALA A 335 4.70 11.14 -22.98
N LYS A 336 5.69 10.80 -23.81
CA LYS A 336 6.69 9.77 -23.49
C LYS A 336 7.55 10.19 -22.30
N GLU A 337 7.94 11.46 -22.23
CA GLU A 337 8.73 12.00 -21.13
C GLU A 337 7.96 11.94 -19.81
N HIS A 338 6.69 12.37 -19.81
CA HIS A 338 5.79 12.25 -18.66
C HIS A 338 5.57 10.79 -18.26
N ALA A 339 5.37 9.91 -19.24
CA ALA A 339 5.23 8.49 -19.00
C ALA A 339 6.48 7.89 -18.37
N ALA A 340 7.68 8.29 -18.81
CA ALA A 340 8.95 7.83 -18.28
C ALA A 340 9.13 8.26 -16.81
N LEU A 341 8.70 9.48 -16.45
CA LEU A 341 8.63 9.92 -15.06
C LEU A 341 7.75 8.99 -14.20
N LEU A 342 6.59 8.56 -14.71
CA LEU A 342 5.67 7.67 -14.00
C LEU A 342 6.11 6.20 -13.98
N SER A 343 6.90 5.80 -14.98
CA SER A 343 7.36 4.42 -15.19
C SER A 343 8.72 4.14 -14.55
N THR A 344 9.44 5.17 -14.09
CA THR A 344 10.57 4.96 -13.18
C THR A 344 10.05 4.29 -11.92
N SER A 345 10.17 2.97 -11.95
CA SER A 345 9.84 2.15 -10.84
C SER A 345 10.75 2.58 -9.70
N THR A 346 10.17 2.85 -8.54
CA THR A 346 10.80 2.36 -7.30
C THR A 346 10.65 0.83 -7.33
N GLY A 347 11.28 0.18 -8.32
CA GLY A 347 11.08 -1.22 -8.68
C GLY A 347 11.48 -2.03 -7.49
N ALA A 348 10.54 -2.82 -6.96
CA ALA A 348 10.68 -3.66 -5.77
C ALA A 348 11.93 -3.30 -4.97
N SER A 349 11.95 -2.08 -4.41
CA SER A 349 13.22 -1.52 -3.94
C SER A 349 13.78 -2.54 -2.96
N GLN A 350 14.90 -3.17 -3.32
CA GLN A 350 15.57 -4.09 -2.45
C GLN A 350 16.08 -3.19 -1.33
N ARG A 351 15.22 -3.06 -0.33
CA ARG A 351 15.47 -2.36 0.89
C ARG A 351 16.17 -3.39 1.76
N MET A 352 17.44 -3.19 1.99
CA MET A 352 18.16 -3.89 3.02
C MET A 352 18.20 -2.98 4.23
N ALA A 353 17.56 -3.41 5.32
CA ALA A 353 17.63 -2.74 6.60
C ALA A 353 18.68 -3.45 7.45
N PHE A 354 19.80 -2.77 7.68
CA PHE A 354 20.84 -3.21 8.61
C PHE A 354 20.58 -2.54 9.94
N VAL A 355 20.38 -3.34 10.99
CA VAL A 355 20.29 -2.84 12.36
C VAL A 355 21.52 -3.37 13.08
N THR A 356 22.39 -2.47 13.53
CA THR A 356 23.52 -2.82 14.39
C THR A 356 23.41 -2.08 15.71
N THR A 357 23.73 -2.78 16.79
CA THR A 357 23.77 -2.24 18.14
C THR A 357 25.19 -2.39 18.67
N SER A 358 25.85 -1.28 18.97
CA SER A 358 27.13 -1.29 19.69
C SER A 358 27.12 -0.20 20.77
N GLN A 359 27.54 -0.53 21.99
CA GLN A 359 27.65 0.42 23.12
C GLN A 359 26.36 1.26 23.37
N GLY A 360 25.19 0.64 23.23
CA GLY A 360 23.91 1.32 23.46
C GLY A 360 23.45 2.27 22.34
N GLN A 361 24.22 2.43 21.26
CA GLN A 361 23.77 3.14 20.06
C GLN A 361 23.23 2.15 19.03
N MET A 362 21.96 2.33 18.67
CA MET A 362 21.32 1.62 17.57
C MET A 362 21.49 2.47 16.31
N ALA A 363 22.12 1.91 15.29
CA ALA A 363 22.18 2.54 13.98
C ALA A 363 21.41 1.65 12.98
N THR A 364 20.34 2.22 12.41
CA THR A 364 19.53 1.55 11.38
C THR A 364 19.87 2.16 10.03
N LEU A 365 20.54 1.41 9.16
CA LEU A 365 20.75 1.81 7.77
C LEU A 365 19.69 1.12 6.90
N THR A 366 18.82 1.90 6.26
CA THR A 366 17.99 1.38 5.17
C THR A 366 18.64 1.71 3.84
N VAL A 367 19.36 0.74 3.26
CA VAL A 367 19.83 0.81 1.87
C VAL A 367 18.69 0.36 0.98
N SER A 368 18.05 1.31 0.32
CA SER A 368 17.16 1.01 -0.80
C SER A 368 18.00 1.14 -2.06
N GLY A 369 18.21 0.04 -2.77
CA GLY A 369 18.54 0.16 -4.17
C GLY A 369 17.26 0.37 -4.96
N ASP A 370 17.25 1.38 -5.82
CA ASP A 370 16.48 1.26 -7.04
C ASP A 370 17.22 0.19 -7.87
N SER A 371 16.71 -1.04 -7.85
CA SER A 371 17.19 -2.08 -8.73
C SER A 371 16.66 -1.80 -10.13
N ASP A 372 17.23 -0.83 -10.82
CA ASP A 372 17.63 -0.96 -12.21
C ASP A 372 18.32 0.32 -12.69
N SER A 373 19.10 0.13 -13.74
CA SER A 373 19.49 1.04 -14.82
C SER A 373 18.59 2.26 -15.10
N GLY A 374 18.33 3.13 -14.12
CA GLY A 374 17.62 4.37 -14.31
C GLY A 374 18.47 5.30 -15.15
N GLU A 375 18.34 5.22 -16.48
CA GLU A 375 18.66 6.34 -17.35
C GLU A 375 18.14 7.60 -16.68
N ARG A 376 19.04 8.57 -16.52
CA ARG A 376 18.73 9.86 -15.91
C ARG A 376 17.48 10.40 -16.60
N LEU A 377 16.38 10.53 -15.87
CA LEU A 377 15.24 11.29 -16.35
C LEU A 377 15.64 12.76 -16.35
N ASN A 378 16.28 13.20 -17.42
CA ASN A 378 16.51 14.60 -17.71
C ASN A 378 15.19 15.16 -18.22
N LEU A 379 14.38 15.67 -17.30
CA LEU A 379 13.10 16.26 -17.66
C LEU A 379 13.32 17.63 -18.32
N SER A 380 12.62 17.89 -19.42
CA SER A 380 12.55 19.17 -20.11
C SER A 380 12.00 20.26 -19.20
N ASP A 381 12.42 21.50 -19.45
CA ASP A 381 11.90 22.66 -18.72
C ASP A 381 10.40 22.85 -18.95
N GLU A 382 9.91 22.48 -20.13
CA GLU A 382 8.48 22.44 -20.46
C GLU A 382 7.73 21.46 -19.54
N LEU A 383 8.17 20.20 -19.44
CA LEU A 383 7.51 19.24 -18.56
C LEU A 383 7.59 19.69 -17.11
N LYS A 384 8.75 20.17 -16.63
CA LYS A 384 8.91 20.69 -15.27
C LYS A 384 7.94 21.85 -14.97
N ALA A 385 7.69 22.74 -15.93
CA ALA A 385 6.71 23.81 -15.78
C ALA A 385 5.28 23.26 -15.66
N LEU A 386 4.91 22.25 -16.47
CA LEU A 386 3.59 21.62 -16.44
C LEU A 386 3.35 20.81 -15.16
N LEU A 387 4.37 20.10 -14.65
CA LEU A 387 4.28 19.34 -13.40
C LEU A 387 3.97 20.24 -12.20
N ARG A 388 4.29 21.53 -12.26
CA ARG A 388 3.97 22.51 -11.19
C ARG A 388 2.50 22.95 -11.21
N GLN A 389 1.73 22.54 -12.21
CA GLN A 389 0.35 23.01 -12.41
C GLN A 389 -0.67 21.87 -12.58
N PRO A 390 -0.70 20.85 -11.69
CA PRO A 390 -1.59 19.71 -11.87
C PRO A 390 -3.08 20.05 -11.80
N ALA A 391 -3.46 21.23 -11.26
CA ALA A 391 -4.85 21.68 -11.22
C ALA A 391 -5.34 22.26 -12.56
N THR A 392 -4.44 22.79 -13.39
CA THR A 392 -4.77 23.32 -14.73
C THR A 392 -4.44 22.32 -15.82
N ARG A 393 -3.32 21.60 -15.69
CA ARG A 393 -2.90 20.52 -16.60
C ARG A 393 -2.98 19.19 -15.87
N ASP A 394 -4.09 18.46 -16.06
CA ASP A 394 -4.30 17.19 -15.36
C ASP A 394 -3.23 16.14 -15.74
N PRO A 395 -2.74 15.31 -14.81
CA PRO A 395 -1.82 14.22 -15.11
C PRO A 395 -2.28 13.24 -16.20
N LEU A 396 -3.59 13.05 -16.38
CA LEU A 396 -4.15 12.20 -17.43
C LEU A 396 -4.21 12.90 -18.81
N SER A 397 -3.82 14.17 -18.90
CA SER A 397 -3.85 14.95 -20.15
C SER A 397 -2.65 14.74 -21.09
N PHE A 398 -1.69 13.90 -20.69
CA PHE A 398 -0.53 13.49 -21.49
C PHE A 398 -0.85 12.23 -22.30
N ALA A 399 -0.05 11.16 -22.15
CA ALA A 399 -0.21 9.93 -22.94
C ALA A 399 -1.62 9.35 -22.88
N VAL A 400 -2.29 9.39 -21.73
CA VAL A 400 -3.65 8.86 -21.59
C VAL A 400 -4.65 9.58 -22.49
N ALA A 401 -4.56 10.90 -22.63
CA ALA A 401 -5.43 11.65 -23.53
C ALA A 401 -5.20 11.27 -25.00
N GLU A 402 -3.95 11.11 -25.41
CA GLU A 402 -3.58 10.72 -26.78
C GLU A 402 -4.03 9.29 -27.10
N LEU A 403 -3.86 8.36 -26.16
CA LEU A 403 -4.32 6.98 -26.29
C LEU A 403 -5.85 6.89 -26.37
N LEU A 404 -6.58 7.73 -25.63
CA LEU A 404 -8.04 7.81 -25.72
C LEU A 404 -8.51 8.46 -27.02
N ALA A 405 -7.84 9.51 -27.48
CA ALA A 405 -8.15 10.14 -28.77
C ALA A 405 -7.97 9.15 -29.93
N ALA A 406 -6.97 8.26 -29.84
CA ALA A 406 -6.76 7.20 -30.82
C ALA A 406 -7.92 6.18 -30.91
N MET A 407 -8.79 6.09 -29.89
CA MET A 407 -9.99 5.25 -29.94
C MET A 407 -11.09 5.82 -30.86
N ASN A 408 -10.97 7.09 -31.26
CA ASN A 408 -11.89 7.76 -32.19
C ASN A 408 -11.09 8.63 -33.19
N PRO A 409 -10.18 8.04 -34.00
CA PRO A 409 -9.13 8.77 -34.71
C PRO A 409 -9.68 9.67 -35.83
N GLU A 410 -10.72 9.22 -36.53
CA GLU A 410 -11.41 10.00 -37.56
C GLU A 410 -12.44 10.97 -36.96
N ARG A 411 -12.57 11.00 -35.62
CA ARG A 411 -13.65 11.66 -34.90
C ARG A 411 -14.97 11.36 -35.62
N LYS A 412 -15.40 10.11 -35.68
CA LYS A 412 -16.73 9.76 -36.22
C LYS A 412 -17.78 9.64 -35.13
N LEU A 413 -17.33 9.37 -33.90
CA LEU A 413 -18.18 9.27 -32.72
C LEU A 413 -18.16 10.58 -31.92
N GLN A 414 -19.23 10.79 -31.16
CA GLN A 414 -19.23 11.68 -30.01
C GLN A 414 -18.53 10.95 -28.85
N PHE A 415 -17.77 11.66 -28.02
CA PHE A 415 -16.93 11.03 -27.00
C PHE A 415 -17.10 11.69 -25.64
N VAL A 416 -17.43 10.86 -24.64
CA VAL A 416 -17.41 11.25 -23.23
C VAL A 416 -16.71 10.16 -22.43
N ALA A 417 -15.74 10.56 -21.62
CA ALA A 417 -15.05 9.67 -20.70
C ALA A 417 -15.03 10.26 -19.29
N CYS A 418 -15.11 9.40 -18.26
CA CYS A 418 -14.65 9.69 -16.91
C CYS A 418 -13.53 8.70 -16.57
N LEU A 419 -12.39 9.22 -16.12
CA LEU A 419 -11.16 8.43 -15.97
C LEU A 419 -10.73 8.41 -14.50
N PRO A 420 -10.53 7.24 -13.86
CA PRO A 420 -9.97 7.18 -12.52
C PRO A 420 -8.44 7.30 -12.55
N ASP A 421 -7.83 7.84 -11.49
CA ASP A 421 -6.37 8.08 -11.44
C ASP A 421 -5.53 6.82 -11.59
N ARG A 422 -6.09 5.65 -11.24
CA ARG A 422 -5.38 4.37 -11.34
C ARG A 422 -5.02 3.97 -12.77
N VAL A 423 -5.73 4.46 -13.79
CA VAL A 423 -5.40 4.16 -15.20
C VAL A 423 -4.08 4.79 -15.64
N LEU A 424 -3.63 5.82 -14.91
CA LEU A 424 -2.48 6.62 -15.30
C LEU A 424 -1.23 5.74 -15.45
N PHE A 425 -0.95 4.89 -14.47
CA PHE A 425 0.33 4.17 -14.43
C PHE A 425 0.43 3.09 -15.51
N ASP A 426 -0.62 2.30 -15.71
CA ASP A 426 -0.58 1.18 -16.64
C ASP A 426 -0.65 1.66 -18.10
N LEU A 427 -1.42 2.72 -18.39
CA LEU A 427 -1.45 3.31 -19.72
C LEU A 427 -0.16 4.06 -20.07
N ASN A 428 0.44 4.81 -19.13
CA ASN A 428 1.73 5.46 -19.38
C ASN A 428 2.86 4.45 -19.60
N GLN A 429 2.91 3.37 -18.82
CA GLN A 429 3.90 2.31 -19.03
C GLN A 429 3.83 1.75 -20.46
N ARG A 430 2.62 1.59 -20.98
CA ARG A 430 2.37 1.08 -22.34
C ARG A 430 2.67 2.10 -23.43
N ALA A 431 2.48 3.39 -23.15
CA ALA A 431 2.88 4.46 -24.06
C ALA A 431 4.38 4.43 -24.39
N ILE A 432 5.24 4.03 -23.43
CA ILE A 432 6.69 3.90 -23.64
C ILE A 432 7.03 2.60 -24.37
N GLN A 433 6.37 1.49 -24.02
CA GLN A 433 6.63 0.17 -24.60
C GLN A 433 6.14 0.02 -26.05
N GLY A 434 5.35 0.98 -26.53
CA GLY A 434 4.52 0.81 -27.71
C GLY A 434 3.23 0.07 -27.35
N THR A 435 2.10 0.60 -27.82
CA THR A 435 0.77 0.04 -27.54
C THR A 435 -0.15 0.23 -28.74
N ASN A 436 -1.21 -0.55 -28.80
CA ASN A 436 -2.27 -0.46 -29.82
C ASN A 436 -3.65 -0.32 -29.13
N LEU A 437 -4.72 -0.21 -29.93
CA LEU A 437 -6.07 -0.01 -29.39
C LEU A 437 -6.62 -1.23 -28.64
N GLN A 438 -6.27 -2.44 -29.08
CA GLN A 438 -6.64 -3.67 -28.39
C GLN A 438 -6.05 -3.71 -26.98
N ASP A 439 -4.79 -3.31 -26.83
CA ASP A 439 -4.12 -3.22 -25.53
C ASP A 439 -4.72 -2.14 -24.63
N VAL A 440 -5.01 -0.95 -25.17
CA VAL A 440 -5.67 0.13 -24.42
C VAL A 440 -7.04 -0.32 -23.91
N TYR A 441 -7.86 -0.94 -24.77
CA TYR A 441 -9.15 -1.49 -24.38
C TYR A 441 -9.00 -2.54 -23.26
N ARG A 442 -8.06 -3.47 -23.42
CA ARG A 442 -7.77 -4.51 -22.44
C ARG A 442 -7.38 -3.93 -21.09
N ILE A 443 -6.59 -2.85 -21.06
CA ILE A 443 -6.18 -2.19 -19.82
C ILE A 443 -7.36 -1.53 -19.12
N LEU A 444 -8.13 -0.73 -19.85
CA LEU A 444 -9.31 -0.07 -19.30
C LEU A 444 -10.31 -1.08 -18.74
N VAL A 445 -10.65 -2.10 -19.54
CA VAL A 445 -11.73 -3.03 -19.19
C VAL A 445 -11.27 -4.10 -18.20
N ARG A 446 -10.13 -4.76 -18.44
CA ARG A 446 -9.70 -5.91 -17.63
C ARG A 446 -8.92 -5.53 -16.37
N PHE A 447 -8.06 -4.50 -16.44
CA PHE A 447 -7.22 -4.12 -15.30
C PHE A 447 -7.80 -2.99 -14.44
N HIS A 448 -8.71 -2.20 -15.01
CA HIS A 448 -9.32 -1.07 -14.30
C HIS A 448 -10.84 -1.13 -14.19
N THR A 449 -11.48 -2.25 -14.55
CA THR A 449 -12.94 -2.43 -14.42
C THR A 449 -13.73 -1.23 -14.98
N MET A 450 -13.37 -0.80 -16.18
CA MET A 450 -14.08 0.27 -16.90
C MET A 450 -15.17 -0.34 -17.79
N ASP A 451 -16.28 0.38 -17.92
CA ASP A 451 -17.24 0.19 -19.00
C ASP A 451 -16.81 1.04 -20.19
N VAL A 452 -16.60 0.39 -21.33
CA VAL A 452 -16.32 1.03 -22.62
C VAL A 452 -17.40 0.59 -23.59
N THR A 453 -18.25 1.52 -24.00
CA THR A 453 -19.40 1.25 -24.87
C THR A 453 -19.34 2.09 -26.14
N ILE A 454 -19.65 1.45 -27.27
CA ILE A 454 -19.85 2.10 -28.56
C ILE A 454 -21.29 1.83 -28.98
N SER A 455 -22.17 2.83 -28.85
CA SER A 455 -23.57 2.73 -29.26
C SER A 455 -24.11 4.10 -29.65
N ASP A 456 -25.09 4.16 -30.54
CA ASP A 456 -25.83 5.38 -30.88
C ASP A 456 -24.93 6.56 -31.35
N GLY A 457 -23.79 6.26 -31.97
CA GLY A 457 -22.81 7.26 -32.38
C GLY A 457 -21.95 7.82 -31.25
N TRP A 458 -21.99 7.23 -30.05
CA TRP A 458 -21.18 7.59 -28.89
C TRP A 458 -20.12 6.54 -28.56
N LEU A 459 -18.93 7.01 -28.22
CA LEU A 459 -17.96 6.29 -27.42
C LEU A 459 -18.08 6.79 -25.97
N THR A 460 -18.42 5.90 -25.05
CA THR A 460 -18.49 6.23 -23.62
C THR A 460 -17.52 5.37 -22.83
N VAL A 461 -16.69 6.01 -22.00
CA VAL A 461 -15.73 5.33 -21.11
C VAL A 461 -16.02 5.77 -19.68
N ARG A 462 -16.30 4.82 -18.78
CA ARG A 462 -16.63 5.17 -17.39
C ARG A 462 -16.23 4.09 -16.39
N PRO A 463 -16.00 4.43 -15.12
CA PRO A 463 -15.85 3.44 -14.07
C PRO A 463 -17.11 2.58 -13.93
N LYS A 464 -16.96 1.25 -13.85
CA LYS A 464 -18.09 0.37 -13.55
C LYS A 464 -18.61 0.58 -12.12
N TYR A 465 -17.72 0.91 -11.19
CA TYR A 465 -18.04 1.20 -9.79
C TYR A 465 -17.53 2.59 -9.40
N PRO A 466 -18.23 3.68 -9.80
CA PRO A 466 -17.77 5.04 -9.56
C PRO A 466 -17.44 5.32 -8.10
N SER A 467 -18.25 4.84 -7.15
CA SER A 467 -18.04 5.13 -5.72
C SER A 467 -16.70 4.61 -5.17
N LYS A 468 -16.21 3.47 -5.67
CA LYS A 468 -14.87 2.95 -5.35
C LYS A 468 -13.78 3.89 -5.86
N ASP A 469 -13.88 4.30 -7.12
CA ASP A 469 -12.84 5.08 -7.79
C ASP A 469 -12.73 6.52 -7.27
N ARG A 470 -13.86 7.12 -6.85
CA ARG A 470 -13.90 8.47 -6.25
C ARG A 470 -13.03 8.61 -5.02
N PHE A 471 -13.05 7.61 -4.13
CA PHE A 471 -12.30 7.65 -2.88
C PHE A 471 -10.79 7.80 -3.10
N TRP A 472 -10.30 7.34 -4.24
CA TRP A 472 -8.88 7.26 -4.56
C TRP A 472 -8.36 8.38 -5.46
N ARG A 473 -9.21 9.38 -5.76
CA ARG A 473 -8.87 10.57 -6.53
C ARG A 473 -7.85 11.43 -5.76
N VAL A 474 -6.79 11.84 -6.44
CA VAL A 474 -5.84 12.83 -5.92
C VAL A 474 -6.40 14.24 -6.12
N ASP A 475 -6.47 15.03 -5.04
CA ASP A 475 -6.84 16.44 -5.14
C ASP A 475 -5.71 17.22 -5.84
N ARG A 476 -6.00 17.69 -7.06
CA ARG A 476 -5.03 18.40 -7.90
C ARG A 476 -4.59 19.73 -7.30
N LYS A 477 -5.48 20.42 -6.59
CA LYS A 477 -5.19 21.72 -5.97
C LYS A 477 -4.34 21.53 -4.72
N ALA A 478 -4.63 20.50 -3.92
CA ALA A 478 -3.80 20.13 -2.78
C ALA A 478 -2.39 19.70 -3.24
N LEU A 479 -2.30 18.88 -4.29
CA LEU A 479 -1.01 18.48 -4.87
C LEU A 479 -0.24 19.69 -5.42
N GLN A 480 -0.89 20.59 -6.15
CA GLN A 480 -0.26 21.82 -6.63
C GLN A 480 0.27 22.68 -5.49
N SER A 481 -0.48 22.78 -4.38
CA SER A 481 -0.06 23.54 -3.19
C SER A 481 1.15 22.91 -2.51
N LEU A 482 1.19 21.57 -2.41
CA LEU A 482 2.35 20.83 -1.90
C LEU A 482 3.58 21.03 -2.79
N ILE A 483 3.42 20.99 -4.11
CA ILE A 483 4.51 21.24 -5.07
C ILE A 483 5.02 22.67 -4.95
N ALA A 484 4.12 23.66 -4.89
CA ALA A 484 4.51 25.07 -4.73
C ALA A 484 5.29 25.30 -3.43
N SER A 485 4.84 24.72 -2.31
CA SER A 485 5.57 24.77 -1.04
C SER A 485 6.94 24.10 -1.15
N THR A 486 7.03 22.97 -1.85
CA THR A 486 8.29 22.23 -2.05
C THR A 486 9.29 23.04 -2.87
N VAL A 487 8.83 23.68 -3.94
CA VAL A 487 9.66 24.57 -4.78
C VAL A 487 10.14 25.78 -3.97
N SER A 488 9.24 26.42 -3.22
CA SER A 488 9.58 27.59 -2.40
C SER A 488 10.59 27.27 -1.30
N ASN A 489 10.46 26.12 -0.64
CA ASN A 489 11.30 25.72 0.49
C ASN A 489 12.56 24.95 0.05
N GLY A 490 12.65 24.54 -1.22
CA GLY A 490 13.69 23.65 -1.73
C GLY A 490 13.62 22.20 -1.21
N HIS A 491 12.59 21.86 -0.42
CA HIS A 491 12.32 20.53 0.15
C HIS A 491 10.84 20.40 0.53
N ALA A 492 10.35 19.16 0.65
CA ALA A 492 9.01 18.89 1.18
C ALA A 492 9.08 18.71 2.70
N SER A 493 8.79 19.77 3.46
CA SER A 493 8.80 19.74 4.92
C SER A 493 7.71 18.83 5.49
N LEU A 494 7.90 18.32 6.72
CA LEU A 494 6.89 17.52 7.41
C LEU A 494 5.55 18.27 7.57
N ASP A 495 5.57 19.59 7.76
CA ASP A 495 4.36 20.40 7.87
C ASP A 495 3.60 20.50 6.54
N ALA A 496 4.30 20.65 5.40
CA ALA A 496 3.69 20.68 4.08
C ALA A 496 3.09 19.32 3.72
N LEU A 497 3.84 18.23 3.99
CA LEU A 497 3.37 16.86 3.84
C LEU A 497 2.16 16.58 4.74
N GLY A 498 2.18 17.04 5.99
CA GLY A 498 1.10 16.91 6.96
C GLY A 498 -0.17 17.64 6.51
N THR A 499 -0.02 18.87 6.02
CA THR A 499 -1.12 19.67 5.45
C THR A 499 -1.79 18.92 4.31
N TYR A 500 -1.00 18.42 3.34
CA TYR A 500 -1.52 17.60 2.24
C TYR A 500 -2.24 16.34 2.76
N ALA A 501 -1.61 15.62 3.68
CA ALA A 501 -2.14 14.36 4.20
C ALA A 501 -3.49 14.53 4.89
N THR A 502 -3.80 15.66 5.54
CA THR A 502 -5.09 15.85 6.23
C THR A 502 -6.31 15.71 5.33
N GLY A 503 -6.21 16.15 4.06
CA GLY A 503 -7.28 16.03 3.06
C GLY A 503 -7.19 14.80 2.17
N ALA A 504 -6.06 14.09 2.17
CA ALA A 504 -5.80 12.98 1.26
C ALA A 504 -5.93 11.58 1.92
N PRO A 505 -6.45 10.59 1.18
CA PRO A 505 -6.33 9.19 1.56
C PRO A 505 -4.86 8.76 1.54
N GLN A 506 -4.51 7.71 2.29
CA GLN A 506 -3.14 7.19 2.28
C GLN A 506 -2.82 6.57 0.91
N PRO A 507 -1.73 6.98 0.24
CA PRO A 507 -1.30 6.33 -0.99
C PRO A 507 -1.00 4.84 -0.76
N ALA A 508 -1.43 3.95 -1.67
CA ALA A 508 -1.20 2.52 -1.51
C ALA A 508 0.26 2.08 -1.71
N SER A 509 1.05 2.87 -2.44
CA SER A 509 2.47 2.61 -2.64
C SER A 509 3.22 3.89 -2.99
N SER A 510 4.55 3.82 -3.06
CA SER A 510 5.40 4.88 -3.60
C SER A 510 5.18 5.13 -5.10
N ARG A 511 4.49 4.23 -5.82
CA ARG A 511 4.01 4.45 -7.20
C ARG A 511 2.70 5.23 -7.16
N SER A 512 2.78 6.51 -6.80
CA SER A 512 1.66 7.45 -6.72
C SER A 512 1.93 8.72 -7.53
N ILE A 513 0.87 9.44 -7.93
CA ILE A 513 0.99 10.68 -8.72
C ILE A 513 1.83 11.69 -7.96
N GLU A 514 1.57 11.82 -6.67
CA GLU A 514 2.28 12.74 -5.77
C GLU A 514 3.77 12.43 -5.70
N SER A 515 4.11 11.17 -5.48
CA SER A 515 5.51 10.71 -5.43
C SER A 515 6.24 10.97 -6.74
N ALA A 516 5.60 10.70 -7.89
CA ALA A 516 6.18 10.94 -9.20
C ALA A 516 6.37 12.44 -9.49
N TYR A 517 5.36 13.26 -9.20
CA TYR A 517 5.43 14.70 -9.43
C TYR A 517 6.44 15.37 -8.51
N LEU A 518 6.45 15.03 -7.22
CA LEU A 518 7.47 15.52 -6.30
C LEU A 518 8.85 15.10 -6.75
N ARG A 519 9.05 13.84 -7.17
CA ARG A 519 10.34 13.36 -7.70
C ARG A 519 10.78 14.14 -8.95
N GLY A 520 9.86 14.44 -9.87
CA GLY A 520 10.16 15.20 -11.08
C GLY A 520 10.52 16.67 -10.81
N ILE A 521 10.02 17.25 -9.71
CA ILE A 521 10.35 18.61 -9.28
C ILE A 521 11.61 18.65 -8.40
N ASN A 522 11.73 17.71 -7.48
CA ASN A 522 12.79 17.59 -6.48
C ASN A 522 12.87 16.13 -6.02
N ARG A 523 13.91 15.39 -6.45
CA ARG A 523 14.05 13.96 -6.14
C ARG A 523 14.02 13.66 -4.64
N GLN A 524 14.61 14.53 -3.82
CA GLN A 524 14.62 14.39 -2.37
C GLN A 524 13.21 14.56 -1.78
N ALA A 525 12.39 15.44 -2.33
CA ALA A 525 10.99 15.59 -1.93
C ALA A 525 10.17 14.33 -2.25
N GLY A 526 10.38 13.71 -3.42
CA GLY A 526 9.78 12.42 -3.75
C GLY A 526 10.18 11.30 -2.79
N GLN A 527 11.45 11.29 -2.35
CA GLN A 527 11.94 10.37 -1.33
C GLN A 527 11.30 10.63 0.05
N ALA A 528 11.24 11.89 0.49
CA ALA A 528 10.61 12.28 1.75
C ALA A 528 9.12 11.89 1.78
N PHE A 529 8.39 12.14 0.69
CA PHE A 529 7.00 11.69 0.53
C PHE A 529 6.89 10.16 0.66
N SER A 530 7.76 9.42 -0.02
CA SER A 530 7.75 7.94 0.04
C SER A 530 8.05 7.38 1.44
N GLN A 531 8.81 8.10 2.26
CA GLN A 531 9.13 7.70 3.64
C GLN A 531 7.95 7.89 4.60
N VAL A 532 7.07 8.85 4.36
CA VAL A 532 5.92 9.10 5.23
C VAL A 532 4.70 8.24 4.90
N ILE A 533 4.63 7.63 3.70
CA ILE A 533 3.50 6.76 3.30
C ILE A 533 3.19 5.66 4.34
N PRO A 534 4.16 4.88 4.86
CA PRO A 534 3.89 3.86 5.87
C PRO A 534 3.47 4.42 7.24
N ASN A 535 3.69 5.71 7.48
CA ASN A 535 3.40 6.41 8.74
C ASN A 535 2.31 7.48 8.53
N TRP A 536 1.42 7.32 7.55
CA TRP A 536 0.45 8.34 7.13
C TRP A 536 -0.44 8.84 8.28
N ASN A 537 -0.94 7.94 9.13
CA ASN A 537 -1.76 8.35 10.29
C ASN A 537 -0.95 9.03 11.38
N MET A 538 0.35 8.70 11.52
CA MET A 538 1.25 9.44 12.40
C MET A 538 1.52 10.84 11.85
N LEU A 539 1.69 11.00 10.54
CA LEU A 539 1.85 12.30 9.89
C LEU A 539 0.60 13.18 10.09
N LYS A 540 -0.60 12.60 9.93
CA LYS A 540 -1.87 13.26 10.26
C LYS A 540 -1.94 13.68 11.72
N LEU A 541 -1.56 12.78 12.64
CA LEU A 541 -1.56 13.07 14.06
C LEU A 541 -0.57 14.19 14.40
N TYR A 542 0.66 14.11 13.91
CA TYR A 542 1.70 15.14 14.06
C TYR A 542 1.18 16.52 13.67
N HIS A 543 0.63 16.65 12.46
CA HIS A 543 0.09 17.91 11.99
C HIS A 543 -1.08 18.39 12.86
N SER A 544 -1.99 17.49 13.25
CA SER A 544 -3.16 17.83 14.08
C SER A 544 -2.82 18.24 15.52
N LEU A 545 -1.66 17.86 16.06
CA LEU A 545 -1.23 18.26 17.41
C LEU A 545 -0.85 19.76 17.46
N GLY A 546 -0.45 20.33 16.32
CA GLY A 546 0.00 21.71 16.21
C GLY A 546 1.39 21.94 16.82
N THR A 547 2.04 23.01 16.37
CA THR A 547 3.44 23.32 16.68
C THR A 547 3.71 23.45 18.19
N ALA A 548 2.77 24.02 18.95
CA ALA A 548 2.94 24.22 20.40
C ALA A 548 3.04 22.88 21.17
N ARG A 549 2.17 21.91 20.88
CA ARG A 549 2.21 20.59 21.53
C ARG A 549 3.44 19.79 21.11
N ILE A 550 3.82 19.86 19.83
CA ILE A 550 5.03 19.21 19.32
C ILE A 550 6.28 19.76 20.02
N ARG A 551 6.40 21.08 20.22
CA ARG A 551 7.52 21.67 20.96
C ARG A 551 7.55 21.23 22.42
N ALA A 552 6.40 21.18 23.09
CA ALA A 552 6.33 20.69 24.47
C ALA A 552 6.77 19.22 24.56
N LEU A 553 6.29 18.37 23.64
CA LEU A 553 6.72 16.97 23.51
C LEU A 553 8.23 16.85 23.27
N ALA A 554 8.80 17.68 22.38
CA ALA A 554 10.23 17.71 22.10
C ALA A 554 11.08 18.15 23.31
N GLN A 555 10.52 18.96 24.22
CA GLN A 555 11.13 19.34 25.49
C GLN A 555 10.98 18.27 26.58
N GLY A 556 10.44 17.09 26.23
CA GLY A 556 10.28 15.96 27.15
C GLY A 556 8.97 15.97 27.94
N ALA A 557 8.05 16.91 27.70
CA ALA A 557 6.76 16.91 28.38
C ALA A 557 5.85 15.82 27.79
N PRO A 558 5.47 14.77 28.56
CA PRO A 558 4.59 13.73 28.05
C PRO A 558 3.17 14.28 27.83
N LEU A 559 2.51 13.80 26.77
CA LEU A 559 1.12 14.11 26.48
C LEU A 559 0.23 12.94 26.90
N GLN A 560 -0.73 13.16 27.79
CA GLN A 560 -1.70 12.12 28.13
C GLN A 560 -2.64 11.86 26.95
N LEU A 561 -2.93 10.59 26.66
CA LEU A 561 -3.83 10.21 25.57
C LEU A 561 -5.26 10.70 25.83
N SER A 562 -5.68 10.82 27.09
CA SER A 562 -6.95 11.44 27.49
C SER A 562 -7.14 12.89 27.02
N SER A 563 -6.05 13.62 26.73
CA SER A 563 -6.08 15.02 26.27
C SER A 563 -6.23 15.18 24.75
N LEU A 564 -6.19 14.06 24.01
CA LEU A 564 -6.39 14.05 22.57
C LEU A 564 -7.86 14.29 22.23
N THR A 565 -8.10 15.03 21.14
CA THR A 565 -9.45 15.17 20.58
C THR A 565 -9.97 13.82 20.07
N ALA A 566 -11.28 13.71 19.84
CA ALA A 566 -11.87 12.49 19.29
C ALA A 566 -11.22 12.06 17.95
N SER A 567 -10.95 13.02 17.06
CA SER A 567 -10.29 12.76 15.77
C SER A 567 -8.83 12.31 15.93
N GLN A 568 -8.09 12.90 16.88
CA GLN A 568 -6.72 12.47 17.20
C GLN A 568 -6.70 11.06 17.81
N MET A 569 -7.62 10.77 18.72
CA MET A 569 -7.76 9.44 19.31
C MET A 569 -8.17 8.39 18.27
N ALA A 570 -8.97 8.76 17.27
CA ALA A 570 -9.30 7.88 16.15
C ALA A 570 -8.04 7.50 15.34
N LEU A 571 -7.12 8.45 15.10
CA LEU A 571 -5.83 8.17 14.45
C LEU A 571 -4.95 7.25 15.29
N VAL A 572 -4.88 7.46 16.62
CA VAL A 572 -4.16 6.55 17.53
C VAL A 572 -4.77 5.16 17.45
N THR A 573 -6.09 5.04 17.56
CA THR A 573 -6.82 3.77 17.44
C THR A 573 -6.55 3.06 16.10
N GLN A 574 -6.49 3.81 15.00
CA GLN A 574 -6.15 3.28 13.68
C GLN A 574 -4.73 2.69 13.64
N MET A 575 -3.74 3.42 14.17
CA MET A 575 -2.37 2.92 14.30
C MET A 575 -2.27 1.74 15.26
N THR A 576 -3.05 1.75 16.35
CA THR A 576 -3.05 0.70 17.36
C THR A 576 -3.62 -0.60 16.80
N TYR A 577 -4.82 -0.61 16.19
CA TYR A 577 -5.57 -1.84 15.92
C TYR A 577 -5.70 -2.24 14.44
N HIS A 578 -5.53 -1.30 13.51
CA HIS A 578 -5.90 -1.54 12.11
C HIS A 578 -4.69 -1.57 11.18
N GLU A 579 -3.64 -0.80 11.46
CA GLU A 579 -2.40 -0.87 10.69
C GLU A 579 -1.63 -2.18 10.91
N ALA A 580 -0.91 -2.63 9.88
CA ALA A 580 -0.11 -3.86 9.93
C ALA A 580 0.96 -3.84 11.05
N ARG A 581 1.52 -2.66 11.37
CA ARG A 581 2.52 -2.50 12.45
C ARG A 581 1.85 -2.03 13.74
N GLY A 582 1.30 -2.94 14.55
CA GLY A 582 0.67 -2.61 15.83
C GLY A 582 1.64 -2.35 16.99
N PRO A 583 1.12 -2.08 18.20
CA PRO A 583 1.91 -2.15 19.43
C PRO A 583 2.48 -3.55 19.63
N ALA A 584 3.60 -3.61 20.33
CA ALA A 584 4.19 -4.86 20.80
C ALA A 584 4.02 -4.99 22.31
N PHE A 585 3.91 -6.23 22.78
CA PHE A 585 4.00 -6.55 24.20
C PHE A 585 5.45 -6.90 24.55
N GLU A 586 6.07 -6.13 25.44
CA GLU A 586 7.40 -6.37 25.96
C GLU A 586 7.32 -7.42 27.08
N ARG A 587 7.80 -8.63 26.79
CA ARG A 587 7.93 -9.67 27.81
C ARG A 587 9.16 -9.37 28.68
N PRO A 588 9.07 -9.42 30.02
CA PRO A 588 10.25 -9.31 30.88
C PRO A 588 11.30 -10.33 30.43
N ARG A 589 12.54 -9.89 30.17
CA ARG A 589 13.64 -10.79 29.76
C ARG A 589 13.79 -11.92 30.78
N GLN A 590 13.37 -13.12 30.42
CA GLN A 590 13.91 -14.31 31.06
C GLN A 590 15.34 -14.46 30.53
N GLN A 591 16.31 -14.38 31.43
CA GLN A 591 17.72 -14.67 31.13
C GLN A 591 17.77 -16.03 30.42
N PRO A 592 18.33 -16.14 29.21
CA PRO A 592 18.43 -17.43 28.53
C PRO A 592 19.19 -18.39 29.44
N ARG A 593 18.58 -19.55 29.74
CA ARG A 593 19.25 -20.64 30.44
C ARG A 593 20.31 -21.21 29.50
N GLY A 594 21.55 -20.76 29.68
CA GLY A 594 22.75 -21.35 29.09
C GLY A 594 23.17 -20.72 27.76
N GLY A 595 24.34 -20.07 27.78
CA GLY A 595 25.04 -19.59 26.58
C GLY A 595 25.47 -18.12 26.68
N GLN A 596 26.63 -17.86 27.27
CA GLN A 596 27.34 -16.60 27.06
C GLN A 596 27.69 -16.49 25.56
N GLY A 597 27.29 -15.39 24.91
CA GLY A 597 27.88 -14.95 23.65
C GLY A 597 27.03 -15.03 22.38
N ALA A 598 25.79 -15.51 22.42
CA ALA A 598 24.89 -15.39 21.28
C ALA A 598 24.17 -14.04 21.36
N THR A 599 24.75 -13.00 20.75
CA THR A 599 24.01 -11.82 20.34
C THR A 599 22.84 -12.32 19.50
N GLU A 600 21.64 -12.26 20.06
CA GLU A 600 20.41 -12.63 19.36
C GLU A 600 20.28 -11.67 18.19
N TYR A 601 20.83 -12.06 17.03
CA TYR A 601 20.51 -11.45 15.76
C TYR A 601 19.02 -11.67 15.60
N VAL A 602 18.24 -10.67 15.99
CA VAL A 602 16.83 -10.60 15.65
C VAL A 602 16.81 -10.43 14.13
N VAL A 603 16.91 -11.55 13.41
CA VAL A 603 16.63 -11.67 11.98
C VAL A 603 15.11 -11.53 11.81
N ARG A 604 14.54 -10.41 12.27
CA ARG A 604 13.23 -9.93 11.83
C ARG A 604 13.34 -9.15 10.52
N SER A 605 14.55 -8.80 10.07
CA SER A 605 14.75 -7.68 9.14
C SER A 605 15.24 -8.03 7.73
N VAL A 606 15.55 -9.28 7.38
CA VAL A 606 15.93 -9.62 6.00
C VAL A 606 14.72 -10.08 5.18
N THR A 607 13.87 -10.94 5.75
CA THR A 607 12.68 -11.49 5.06
C THR A 607 11.49 -10.53 5.00
N ALA A 608 11.30 -9.68 6.01
CA ALA A 608 10.19 -8.72 6.04
C ALA A 608 10.34 -7.59 5.00
N VAL A 609 11.54 -7.39 4.44
CA VAL A 609 11.84 -6.25 3.57
C VAL A 609 11.86 -6.64 2.09
N ALA A 610 12.21 -7.90 1.76
CA ALA A 610 12.10 -8.43 0.40
C ALA A 610 10.65 -8.62 -0.10
N LEU A 611 9.67 -8.66 0.80
CA LEU A 611 8.28 -9.06 0.49
C LEU A 611 7.25 -7.93 0.61
N GLY A 612 7.73 -6.69 0.72
CA GLY A 612 6.89 -5.49 0.73
C GLY A 612 6.35 -5.09 2.12
N PRO A 613 5.96 -3.81 2.28
CA PRO A 613 5.36 -3.32 3.52
C PRO A 613 4.02 -4.02 3.78
N GLY A 614 3.94 -4.81 4.85
CA GLY A 614 2.71 -5.52 5.25
C GLY A 614 2.85 -7.03 5.42
N MET A 615 4.03 -7.59 5.15
CA MET A 615 4.36 -9.01 5.37
C MET A 615 5.29 -9.15 6.59
N ALA A 616 4.79 -8.79 7.77
CA ALA A 616 5.45 -9.19 9.02
C ALA A 616 5.14 -10.68 9.24
N PHE A 617 6.17 -11.52 9.13
CA PHE A 617 6.05 -12.95 9.44
C PHE A 617 6.19 -13.13 10.95
N GLU A 618 5.12 -13.55 11.60
CA GLU A 618 5.19 -14.11 12.94
C GLU A 618 5.47 -15.61 12.80
N THR A 619 6.54 -16.06 13.45
CA THR A 619 6.87 -17.48 13.58
C THR A 619 5.78 -18.19 14.39
N VAL A 620 5.65 -19.50 14.17
CA VAL A 620 4.80 -20.35 15.00
C VAL A 620 5.50 -20.51 16.35
N GLY A 621 4.76 -20.41 17.45
CA GLY A 621 5.31 -20.25 18.80
C GLY A 621 4.91 -18.94 19.50
N GLY A 622 4.17 -18.08 18.79
CA GLY A 622 3.60 -16.87 19.39
C GLY A 622 2.50 -17.16 20.42
N GLY A 623 2.47 -16.38 21.51
CA GLY A 623 1.47 -16.48 22.57
C GLY A 623 0.27 -15.58 22.29
N LEU A 624 -0.76 -15.70 23.13
CA LEU A 624 -1.96 -14.85 23.09
C LEU A 624 -1.59 -13.35 23.12
N LEU A 625 -0.55 -12.98 23.88
CA LEU A 625 -0.05 -11.61 24.01
C LEU A 625 0.67 -11.06 22.77
N ASP A 626 0.84 -11.84 21.71
CA ASP A 626 1.32 -11.30 20.43
C ASP A 626 0.16 -10.65 19.65
N GLU A 627 -1.09 -10.95 20.01
CA GLU A 627 -2.26 -10.25 19.49
C GLU A 627 -2.56 -9.00 20.35
N ARG A 628 -2.44 -7.83 19.72
CA ARG A 628 -2.74 -6.52 20.34
C ARG A 628 -4.12 -6.36 20.95
N THR A 629 -5.12 -7.09 20.47
CA THR A 629 -6.47 -7.06 21.05
C THR A 629 -6.59 -7.83 22.36
N GLU A 630 -5.58 -8.63 22.74
CA GLU A 630 -5.52 -9.38 23.99
C GLU A 630 -4.92 -8.58 25.13
N PHE A 631 -3.80 -7.88 24.88
CA PHE A 631 -3.17 -7.05 25.90
C PHE A 631 -3.70 -5.60 25.94
N LEU A 632 -4.51 -5.19 24.96
CA LEU A 632 -5.33 -3.97 24.98
C LEU A 632 -6.82 -4.31 24.77
N PRO A 633 -7.45 -5.05 25.69
CA PRO A 633 -8.78 -5.63 25.50
C PRO A 633 -9.92 -4.61 25.56
N ASN A 634 -9.66 -3.41 26.09
CA ASN A 634 -10.65 -2.37 26.35
C ASN A 634 -10.54 -1.15 25.42
N GLY A 635 -9.74 -1.24 24.36
CA GLY A 635 -9.40 -0.09 23.52
C GLY A 635 -8.10 0.59 23.95
N VAL A 636 -7.81 1.72 23.31
CA VAL A 636 -6.65 2.56 23.66
C VAL A 636 -6.85 3.11 25.09
N PRO A 637 -5.97 2.80 26.05
CA PRO A 637 -6.09 3.29 27.42
C PRO A 637 -5.95 4.82 27.48
N ARG A 638 -6.86 5.47 28.21
CA ARG A 638 -6.91 6.94 28.31
C ARG A 638 -5.77 7.52 29.17
N ASP A 639 -5.29 6.75 30.12
CA ASP A 639 -4.15 7.05 30.99
C ASP A 639 -2.79 6.74 30.32
N GLY A 640 -2.79 6.18 29.12
CA GLY A 640 -1.58 6.05 28.31
C GLY A 640 -0.96 7.41 28.00
N ILE A 641 0.32 7.39 27.64
CA ILE A 641 1.09 8.60 27.35
C ILE A 641 1.75 8.54 25.97
N LEU A 642 1.84 9.69 25.32
CA LEU A 642 2.65 9.93 24.13
C LEU A 642 3.90 10.73 24.54
N THR A 643 5.06 10.23 24.17
CA THR A 643 6.34 10.94 24.29
C THR A 643 7.00 11.08 22.93
N LEU A 644 7.87 12.09 22.79
CA LEU A 644 8.64 12.33 21.57
C LEU A 644 10.12 12.38 21.92
N ASN A 645 10.92 11.57 21.23
CA ASN A 645 12.35 11.82 21.15
C ASN A 645 12.61 12.61 19.86
N TRP A 646 13.07 13.85 20.01
CA TRP A 646 13.43 14.74 18.92
C TRP A 646 14.94 14.81 18.82
N THR A 647 15.50 14.35 17.71
CA THR A 647 16.94 14.41 17.46
C THR A 647 17.21 15.14 16.16
N GLU A 648 18.00 16.21 16.23
CA GLU A 648 18.56 16.88 15.06
C GLU A 648 20.05 16.55 15.01
N GLU A 649 20.53 16.06 13.88
CA GLU A 649 21.93 15.74 13.71
C GLU A 649 22.54 16.33 12.44
N PRO A 650 23.86 16.67 12.49
CA PRO A 650 24.60 17.04 11.29
C PRO A 650 24.53 15.92 10.24
N ALA A 651 24.20 16.31 9.02
CA ALA A 651 24.02 15.42 7.89
C ALA A 651 24.69 16.00 6.64
N VAL A 652 24.66 15.23 5.56
CA VAL A 652 25.05 15.67 4.22
C VAL A 652 24.00 15.25 3.22
N LEU A 653 23.77 16.09 2.22
CA LEU A 653 23.20 15.67 0.95
C LEU A 653 24.36 15.11 0.12
N ALA A 654 24.46 13.80 0.05
CA ALA A 654 25.46 13.09 -0.74
C ALA A 654 24.93 12.91 -2.17
N ALA A 655 25.65 13.41 -3.15
CA ALA A 655 25.33 13.34 -4.58
C ALA A 655 26.55 12.85 -5.37
N SER A 656 26.29 12.36 -6.58
CA SER A 656 27.35 12.01 -7.50
C SER A 656 27.60 13.18 -8.47
N SER A 657 28.83 13.42 -8.88
CA SER A 657 29.16 14.31 -9.99
C SER A 657 28.48 13.85 -11.29
N GLN A 658 28.25 12.55 -11.41
CA GLN A 658 27.48 11.95 -12.49
C GLN A 658 25.97 12.16 -12.31
N ASP A 659 25.46 12.37 -11.11
CA ASP A 659 24.04 12.66 -10.88
C ASP A 659 23.87 13.73 -9.78
N PRO A 660 24.06 15.02 -10.13
CA PRO A 660 23.99 16.10 -9.16
C PRO A 660 22.61 16.27 -8.51
N GLU A 661 21.54 15.87 -9.20
CA GLU A 661 20.16 16.00 -8.73
C GLU A 661 19.67 14.75 -7.97
N GLY A 662 20.31 13.59 -8.17
CA GLY A 662 20.04 12.32 -7.49
C GLY A 662 20.58 12.18 -6.08
N GLY A 663 20.95 13.29 -5.42
CA GLY A 663 21.50 13.25 -4.08
C GLY A 663 20.54 12.65 -3.04
N ARG A 664 21.08 12.09 -1.97
CA ARG A 664 20.31 11.59 -0.82
C ARG A 664 20.88 12.15 0.48
N PHE A 665 20.00 12.46 1.42
CA PHE A 665 20.43 12.86 2.76
C PHE A 665 20.91 11.65 3.55
N TYR A 666 22.06 11.81 4.20
CA TYR A 666 22.61 10.84 5.14
C TYR A 666 23.10 11.56 6.38
N SER A 667 22.72 11.03 7.55
CA SER A 667 23.45 11.30 8.79
C SER A 667 24.90 10.80 8.69
N ALA A 668 25.76 11.27 9.60
CA ALA A 668 27.13 10.77 9.67
C ALA A 668 27.19 9.25 9.91
N GLY A 669 26.27 8.72 10.72
CA GLY A 669 26.20 7.30 11.02
C GLY A 669 25.76 6.46 9.83
N GLU A 670 24.70 6.88 9.13
CA GLU A 670 24.22 6.19 7.92
C GLU A 670 25.27 6.22 6.81
N PHE A 671 25.87 7.38 6.54
CA PHE A 671 26.90 7.50 5.49
C PHE A 671 28.16 6.72 5.85
N GLY A 672 28.56 6.74 7.12
CA GLY A 672 29.69 5.95 7.63
C GLY A 672 29.47 4.46 7.40
N MET A 673 28.35 3.91 7.87
CA MET A 673 28.02 2.49 7.65
C MET A 673 27.99 2.14 6.16
N LEU A 674 27.34 2.96 5.34
CA LEU A 674 27.28 2.77 3.90
C LEU A 674 28.69 2.73 3.28
N SER A 675 29.53 3.71 3.61
CA SER A 675 30.91 3.79 3.13
C SER A 675 31.74 2.58 3.57
N GLY A 676 31.49 2.08 4.77
CA GLY A 676 32.17 0.91 5.33
C GLY A 676 31.82 -0.36 4.59
N MET A 677 30.53 -0.53 4.33
CA MET A 677 30.01 -1.66 3.58
C MET A 677 30.40 -1.63 2.10
N LEU A 678 30.47 -0.46 1.47
CA LEU A 678 30.94 -0.30 0.09
C LEU A 678 32.45 -0.61 -0.02
N GLY A 679 33.23 -0.25 0.99
CA GLY A 679 34.67 -0.51 1.05
C GLY A 679 35.06 -1.96 1.35
N ALA A 680 34.09 -2.83 1.65
CA ALA A 680 34.32 -4.21 2.10
C ALA A 680 34.73 -5.20 0.97
N GLY A 681 34.61 -4.83 -0.31
CA GLY A 681 34.86 -5.72 -1.45
C GLY A 681 33.75 -6.77 -1.64
N ASN A 682 33.28 -6.99 -2.89
CA ASN A 682 32.15 -7.88 -3.23
C ASN A 682 30.82 -7.61 -2.48
N SER A 683 30.59 -6.37 -2.06
CA SER A 683 29.37 -6.00 -1.34
C SER A 683 28.16 -5.96 -2.29
N PRO A 684 27.06 -6.67 -2.00
CA PRO A 684 25.88 -6.68 -2.88
C PRO A 684 25.25 -5.29 -3.06
N ILE A 685 25.42 -4.40 -2.08
CA ILE A 685 24.95 -3.00 -2.13
C ILE A 685 25.76 -2.09 -3.07
N SER A 686 26.95 -2.50 -3.53
CA SER A 686 27.79 -1.69 -4.43
C SER A 686 27.14 -1.43 -5.78
N SER A 687 26.41 -2.42 -6.31
CA SER A 687 25.61 -2.28 -7.53
C SER A 687 24.37 -1.39 -7.35
N MET A 688 23.99 -1.11 -6.10
CA MET A 688 22.73 -0.46 -5.72
C MET A 688 22.89 0.99 -5.29
N THR A 689 24.14 1.43 -5.09
CA THR A 689 24.44 2.72 -4.49
C THR A 689 25.31 3.53 -5.45
N PRO A 690 24.91 4.76 -5.81
CA PRO A 690 25.76 5.66 -6.58
C PRO A 690 27.10 5.93 -5.88
N ASN A 691 28.15 6.16 -6.65
CA ASN A 691 29.39 6.67 -6.10
C ASN A 691 29.22 8.15 -5.73
N TYR A 692 29.08 8.42 -4.43
CA TYR A 692 28.92 9.77 -3.90
C TYR A 692 30.28 10.44 -3.72
N ASP A 693 30.53 11.51 -4.47
CA ASP A 693 31.76 12.30 -4.46
C ASP A 693 31.50 13.79 -4.15
N ARG A 694 30.23 14.21 -4.10
CA ARG A 694 29.80 15.57 -3.77
C ARG A 694 28.92 15.56 -2.54
N PHE A 695 29.23 16.42 -1.58
CA PHE A 695 28.56 16.51 -0.30
C PHE A 695 28.19 17.95 0.00
N LYS A 696 26.92 18.16 0.36
CA LYS A 696 26.43 19.47 0.80
C LYS A 696 26.00 19.40 2.26
N PRO A 697 26.58 20.24 3.16
CA PRO A 697 26.18 20.30 4.56
C PRO A 697 24.68 20.41 4.74
N SER A 698 24.13 19.55 5.59
CA SER A 698 22.68 19.36 5.77
C SER A 698 22.37 19.02 7.23
N ARG A 699 21.09 18.92 7.53
CA ARG A 699 20.55 18.49 8.82
C ARG A 699 19.45 17.47 8.57
N VAL A 700 19.45 16.42 9.39
CA VAL A 700 18.35 15.46 9.44
C VAL A 700 17.72 15.57 10.82
N THR A 701 16.41 15.68 10.85
CA THR A 701 15.60 15.70 12.07
C THR A 701 14.83 14.39 12.12
N GLN A 702 14.98 13.63 13.19
CA GLN A 702 14.19 12.42 13.45
C GLN A 702 13.25 12.67 14.63
N LEU A 703 11.99 12.32 14.43
CA LEU A 703 10.92 12.44 15.42
C LEU A 703 10.43 11.03 15.73
N VAL A 704 10.85 10.47 16.87
CA VAL A 704 10.44 9.14 17.33
C VAL A 704 9.35 9.29 18.39
N PHE A 705 8.13 9.01 17.98
CA PHE A 705 6.94 9.02 18.84
C PHE A 705 6.80 7.66 19.51
N THR A 706 6.65 7.66 20.83
CA THR A 706 6.37 6.45 21.61
C THR A 706 5.04 6.60 22.32
N PHE A 707 4.08 5.75 21.96
CA PHE A 707 2.83 5.57 22.70
C PHE A 707 3.07 4.47 23.72
N ARG A 708 3.00 4.81 25.01
CA ARG A 708 3.02 3.83 26.09
C ARG A 708 1.59 3.63 26.58
N TYR A 709 1.05 2.45 26.31
CA TYR A 709 -0.29 2.06 26.73
C TYR A 709 -0.28 1.41 28.12
N SER A 710 0.80 0.69 28.44
CA SER A 710 1.10 0.13 29.75
C SER A 710 2.62 -0.02 29.91
N PRO A 711 3.15 -0.43 31.08
CA PRO A 711 4.58 -0.69 31.25
C PRO A 711 5.16 -1.69 30.24
N ASN A 712 4.34 -2.62 29.75
CA ASN A 712 4.75 -3.69 28.84
C ASN A 712 4.11 -3.58 27.46
N ALA A 713 3.38 -2.50 27.15
CA ALA A 713 2.71 -2.35 25.86
C ALA A 713 3.01 -0.99 25.26
N SER A 714 3.75 -0.99 24.14
CA SER A 714 4.22 0.23 23.50
C SER A 714 4.06 0.17 21.98
N LEU A 715 3.88 1.34 21.37
CA LEU A 715 3.93 1.53 19.92
C LEU A 715 4.89 2.66 19.58
N THR A 716 5.83 2.39 18.68
CA THR A 716 6.76 3.40 18.18
C THR A 716 6.43 3.76 16.73
N ARG A 717 6.48 5.05 16.44
CA ARG A 717 6.35 5.61 15.09
C ARG A 717 7.46 6.62 14.85
N GLN A 718 7.91 6.73 13.61
CA GLN A 718 8.99 7.63 13.25
C GLN A 718 8.57 8.48 12.06
N LEU A 719 8.85 9.78 12.16
CA LEU A 719 8.86 10.71 11.05
C LEU A 719 10.28 11.30 10.94
N SER A 720 10.65 11.73 9.75
CA SER A 720 11.94 12.37 9.49
C SER A 720 11.78 13.56 8.57
N ASP A 721 12.56 14.60 8.83
CA ASP A 721 12.73 15.75 7.96
C ASP A 721 14.22 15.89 7.61
N ALA A 722 14.51 16.48 6.45
CA ALA A 722 15.88 16.69 6.01
C ALA A 722 15.99 17.97 5.19
N THR A 723 16.95 18.83 5.57
CA THR A 723 17.16 20.13 4.94
C THR A 723 18.63 20.40 4.71
N THR A 724 18.96 21.15 3.65
CA THR A 724 20.33 21.63 3.45
C THR A 724 20.58 22.87 4.29
N VAL A 725 21.81 23.06 4.77
CA VAL A 725 22.19 24.29 5.47
C VAL A 725 22.09 25.48 4.49
N PRO A 726 21.43 26.59 4.86
CA PRO A 726 21.32 27.77 4.01
C PRO A 726 22.69 28.28 3.53
N GLY A 727 22.79 28.59 2.24
CA GLY A 727 24.04 29.06 1.61
C GLY A 727 25.13 27.99 1.43
N ALA A 728 24.94 26.77 1.93
CA ALA A 728 25.93 25.71 1.79
C ALA A 728 26.09 25.28 0.33
N GLN A 729 27.35 25.06 -0.08
CA GLN A 729 27.71 24.58 -1.40
C GLN A 729 28.10 23.11 -1.34
N PHE A 730 28.07 22.44 -2.49
CA PHE A 730 28.65 21.11 -2.62
C PHE A 730 30.17 21.19 -2.55
N GLY A 731 30.76 20.29 -1.77
CA GLY A 731 32.20 20.07 -1.68
C GLY A 731 32.52 18.58 -1.65
N THR A 732 33.78 18.22 -1.39
CA THR A 732 34.20 16.84 -1.16
C THR A 732 33.96 16.43 0.30
N LEU A 733 34.02 15.13 0.59
CA LEU A 733 33.87 14.63 1.97
C LEU A 733 34.88 15.28 2.92
N GLY A 734 36.13 15.52 2.46
CA GLY A 734 37.19 16.17 3.24
C GLY A 734 36.88 17.62 3.64
N GLN A 735 36.00 18.30 2.90
CA GLN A 735 35.54 19.67 3.17
C GLN A 735 34.35 19.72 4.14
N MET A 736 33.80 18.56 4.54
CA MET A 736 32.71 18.51 5.52
C MET A 736 33.21 18.83 6.94
N PRO A 737 32.32 19.31 7.84
CA PRO A 737 32.69 19.63 9.22
C PRO A 737 33.46 18.49 9.91
N ALA A 738 34.49 18.84 10.68
CA ALA A 738 35.39 17.87 11.30
C ALA A 738 34.65 16.86 12.20
N GLU A 739 33.60 17.30 12.89
CA GLU A 739 32.74 16.42 13.70
C GLU A 739 32.01 15.38 12.84
N PHE A 740 31.42 15.80 11.71
CA PHE A 740 30.75 14.90 10.78
C PHE A 740 31.72 13.84 10.25
N ARG A 741 32.91 14.24 9.80
CA ARG A 741 33.93 13.32 9.30
C ARG A 741 34.38 12.29 10.35
N ARG A 742 34.63 12.72 11.59
CA ARG A 742 34.99 11.81 12.69
C ARG A 742 33.90 10.77 12.96
N ARG A 743 32.62 11.17 12.95
CA ARG A 743 31.50 10.23 13.11
C ARG A 743 31.41 9.26 11.93
N VAL A 744 31.58 9.73 10.69
CA VAL A 744 31.61 8.86 9.50
C VAL A 744 32.68 7.77 9.64
N GLU A 745 33.91 8.13 10.01
CA GLU A 745 35.01 7.18 10.20
C GLU A 745 34.73 6.14 11.29
N GLN A 746 34.07 6.54 12.39
CA GLN A 746 33.65 5.64 13.46
C GLN A 746 32.68 4.56 12.94
N PHE A 747 31.64 4.98 12.23
CA PHE A 747 30.61 4.06 11.71
C PHE A 747 31.08 3.28 10.46
N GLN A 748 32.07 3.78 9.73
CA GLN A 748 32.69 3.08 8.61
C GLN A 748 33.34 1.76 9.04
N ARG A 749 34.00 1.75 10.19
CA ARG A 749 34.57 0.52 10.77
C ARG A 749 33.48 -0.49 11.11
N MET A 750 32.35 -0.02 11.63
CA MET A 750 31.19 -0.86 11.93
C MET A 750 30.54 -1.44 10.67
N GLY A 751 30.42 -0.64 9.61
CA GLY A 751 29.88 -1.09 8.32
C GLY A 751 30.70 -2.20 7.67
N GLY A 752 32.03 -2.12 7.71
CA GLY A 752 32.91 -3.19 7.26
C GLY A 752 32.77 -4.48 8.09
N ALA A 753 32.67 -4.34 9.41
CA ALA A 753 32.48 -5.47 10.32
C ALA A 753 31.11 -6.15 10.15
N ALA A 754 30.05 -5.41 9.82
CA ALA A 754 28.71 -5.93 9.58
C ALA A 754 28.63 -6.89 8.37
N LEU A 755 29.60 -6.83 7.44
CA LEU A 755 29.73 -7.76 6.31
C LEU A 755 30.79 -8.86 6.56
N GLY A 756 31.25 -9.03 7.80
CA GLY A 756 32.25 -10.05 8.14
C GLY A 756 33.66 -9.71 7.66
N VAL A 757 33.92 -8.47 7.23
CA VAL A 757 35.24 -8.02 6.78
C VAL A 757 35.99 -7.41 7.96
N GLU A 758 36.55 -8.27 8.81
CA GLU A 758 37.63 -7.84 9.70
C GLU A 758 38.85 -7.50 8.85
N ARG A 759 39.18 -6.20 8.71
CA ARG A 759 40.58 -5.85 8.50
C ARG A 759 41.31 -6.23 9.79
N ARG A 760 42.02 -7.36 9.78
CA ARG A 760 43.07 -7.69 10.76
C ARG A 760 44.18 -6.64 10.68
N GLY A 761 43.95 -5.47 11.27
CA GLY A 761 45.00 -4.57 11.69
C GLY A 761 45.47 -4.98 13.09
N PRO A 762 46.76 -4.80 13.42
CA PRO A 762 47.25 -5.09 14.76
C PRO A 762 46.52 -4.21 15.80
N PRO A 763 46.29 -4.73 17.02
CA PRO A 763 45.61 -3.99 18.07
C PRO A 763 46.37 -2.68 18.39
N PRO A 764 45.66 -1.60 18.78
CA PRO A 764 46.33 -0.40 19.25
C PRO A 764 47.20 -0.74 20.46
N PRO A 765 48.41 -0.15 20.59
CA PRO A 765 49.23 -0.37 21.76
C PRO A 765 48.49 0.13 23.01
N PRO A 766 48.65 -0.55 24.16
CA PRO A 766 48.00 -0.16 25.40
C PRO A 766 48.42 1.27 25.76
N SER A 767 47.44 2.10 26.06
CA SER A 767 47.64 3.46 26.58
C SER A 767 48.34 3.39 27.94
N SER A 768 49.53 3.97 28.02
CA SER A 768 50.19 4.39 29.26
C SER A 768 49.64 5.72 29.74
#